data_AF-A0A8E6B658-F1
#
_entry.id   AF-A0A8E6B658-F1
#
_cell.length_a   1.000
_cell.length_b   1.000
_cell.length_c   1.000
_cell.angle_alpha   90.00
_cell.angle_beta   90.00
_cell.angle_gamma   90.00
#
_symmetry.space_group_name_H-M   'P 1'
#
loop_
_entity.id
_entity.type
_entity.pdbx_description
1 polymer ?
#
loop_
_entity_poly.entity_id
_entity_poly.type
_entity_poly.pdbx_seq_one_letter_code
_entity_poly.pdbx_strand_id
1 'polypeptide(L)'
;MKFELSRKRSLASLAILLGLSQSTQAATYTWNNLGTDWTSGTSWSPAGGPPSTADLALFSINSSSYGSTVSDPQLNSATAVLSVTFAPNQNLGGWNFSGSGTLTVGGTASTGISTYGPATYNLNGPALSGSSATSLLNLNVYTSSTLVFKGTSTATTNLGNIVVGGGYLQVDNSVNNIARFGSATSNLVTVTGGGTFELIGNSSGTTFNVGSLSAGANTIGGVNSFKVTPNGAATTLVFANSAAGFTTRPGTRGIYEFIATTGNLGDVNGARITFAGTPFLGANGLLSNTSGGGTFGYAIVTDAGGTDFATWNATNGIVRATPTQTASDPSKLQTYAATDRVQFNPDGTGSNPSATITNGSLRITPAAAGLTLTLGASNLATNALMLDGATDYAISANSTALFGGSGTRYIYVNNPNTTLTISGLQVANAGNPTSFGGPGFVVLSGSTSQNTLTTTNRFVIAGGTVRANNAQVGFTSSGNGVISLTGGVLEIQNGSNGTGSSADFTRGLGAAAGNVTWGAGTTNEVGSGGFSAFGSNASVNIGGNATPSTLQWNSTNFVGDGYALIFGSTKSNAVLTFLNPIQLDNGSAIPYQLREIRVIGGAGGDSTVLAGAITGASNADLLKTGSGTLNLSAANSYSGNTLINQGTLVVSGSYTGTGKAIVSSGATLQISGNYTVSSAINGTGNTVVTSGGTLSGTGTVSSALTLQRGGTLAPSTTGKLTTGNVVMAGGSTFVLNYNNGATNPNPGVDNNVIVGSTGAVLDLTGISTSNKLNLQINAFTTGSSNGTTQVYTFAQYSSITGLTAGDVTSLFNITGQYAGTPLVQYIHASSDALQVAFIPVPEPAHVLLMGCALVGILVWRRKRKVVSATVC
;
A
#
# COMPACT_ATOMS: atom_id res chain seq x y z
N MET A 1 26.44 -21.89 52.06
CA MET A 1 27.31 -20.83 51.49
C MET A 1 27.58 -21.22 50.04
N LYS A 2 26.79 -20.81 49.04
CA LYS A 2 26.70 -19.49 48.38
C LYS A 2 28.06 -18.88 48.05
N PHE A 3 28.46 -18.94 46.77
CA PHE A 3 28.67 -17.75 45.93
C PHE A 3 28.71 -18.15 44.44
N GLU A 4 27.63 -17.84 43.72
CA GLU A 4 27.60 -17.68 42.26
C GLU A 4 28.22 -16.33 41.88
N LEU A 5 29.00 -16.28 40.79
CA LEU A 5 29.43 -15.02 40.16
C LEU A 5 28.70 -14.84 38.82
N SER A 6 27.64 -14.01 38.87
CA SER A 6 26.95 -13.43 37.73
C SER A 6 27.84 -12.42 37.01
N ARG A 7 28.17 -12.67 35.73
CA ARG A 7 28.60 -11.64 34.78
C ARG A 7 27.47 -11.35 33.77
N LYS A 8 26.44 -10.67 34.25
CA LYS A 8 25.55 -9.81 33.45
C LYS A 8 25.40 -8.48 34.18
N ARG A 9 26.39 -7.60 34.02
CA ARG A 9 26.23 -6.17 34.30
C ARG A 9 26.63 -5.40 33.05
N SER A 10 25.63 -5.18 32.22
CA SER A 10 25.32 -3.91 31.56
C SER A 10 26.50 -3.09 31.02
N LEU A 11 26.72 -3.16 29.70
CA LEU A 11 27.47 -2.13 28.96
C LEU A 11 26.88 -0.71 29.16
N ALA A 12 25.63 -0.58 29.60
CA ALA A 12 25.01 0.71 29.86
C ALA A 12 25.58 1.43 31.11
N SER A 13 26.16 0.70 32.07
CA SER A 13 26.78 1.32 33.24
C SER A 13 28.18 1.88 32.97
N LEU A 14 28.87 1.40 31.92
CA LEU A 14 30.17 1.93 31.50
C LEU A 14 30.03 3.23 30.69
N ALA A 15 28.92 3.40 29.96
CA ALA A 15 28.61 4.63 29.21
C ALA A 15 28.36 5.85 30.13
N ILE A 16 27.79 5.64 31.31
CA ILE A 16 27.51 6.71 32.29
C ILE A 16 28.81 7.25 32.93
N LEU A 17 29.85 6.42 33.03
CA LEU A 17 31.14 6.81 33.63
C LEU A 17 32.07 7.53 32.65
N LEU A 18 31.78 7.48 31.33
CA LEU A 18 32.62 8.04 30.27
C LEU A 18 32.14 9.40 29.71
N GLY A 19 31.06 9.98 30.25
CA GLY A 19 30.59 11.31 29.82
C GLY A 19 30.19 11.39 28.34
N LEU A 20 29.96 10.25 27.68
CA LEU A 20 29.40 10.20 26.34
C LEU A 20 27.94 10.66 26.45
N SER A 21 27.62 11.83 25.91
CA SER A 21 26.23 12.25 25.75
C SER A 21 25.52 11.18 24.91
N GLN A 22 24.61 10.44 25.54
CA GLN A 22 23.58 9.76 24.77
C GLN A 22 22.83 10.88 24.05
N SER A 23 22.80 10.86 22.71
CA SER A 23 21.82 11.65 21.97
C SER A 23 20.46 11.21 22.50
N THR A 24 19.80 12.06 23.29
CA THR A 24 18.46 11.78 23.80
C THR A 24 17.55 11.63 22.59
N GLN A 25 17.19 10.38 22.28
CA GLN A 25 16.32 10.03 21.19
C GLN A 25 14.93 10.69 21.42
N ALA A 26 14.37 11.33 20.39
CA ALA A 26 13.08 12.01 20.48
C ALA A 26 11.98 11.04 20.96
N ALA A 27 11.21 11.43 21.98
CA ALA A 27 10.07 10.63 22.42
C ALA A 27 8.90 10.81 21.45
N THR A 28 8.10 9.76 21.26
CA THR A 28 6.87 9.81 20.45
C THR A 28 5.66 9.87 21.37
N TYR A 29 4.87 10.94 21.25
CA TYR A 29 3.58 11.08 21.92
C TYR A 29 2.47 10.78 20.92
N THR A 30 1.63 9.81 21.22
CA THR A 30 0.48 9.47 20.38
C THR A 30 -0.79 10.12 20.90
N TRP A 31 -1.53 10.78 20.02
CA TRP A 31 -2.86 11.30 20.32
C TRP A 31 -3.77 10.14 20.76
N ASN A 32 -4.24 10.18 22.00
CA ASN A 32 -4.95 9.05 22.61
C ASN A 32 -6.48 9.18 22.52
N ASN A 33 -6.97 10.29 21.95
CA ASN A 33 -8.38 10.53 21.70
C ASN A 33 -9.27 10.63 22.96
N LEU A 34 -8.70 11.00 24.12
CA LEU A 34 -9.46 11.19 25.36
C LEU A 34 -9.98 12.61 25.56
N GLY A 35 -9.58 13.56 24.72
CA GLY A 35 -10.01 14.96 24.74
C GLY A 35 -9.85 15.64 23.38
N THR A 36 -10.26 16.90 23.27
CA THR A 36 -10.11 17.71 22.06
C THR A 36 -8.95 18.69 22.13
N ASP A 37 -8.46 19.06 23.31
CA ASP A 37 -7.41 20.07 23.48
C ASP A 37 -6.00 19.47 23.34
N TRP A 38 -5.19 20.01 22.41
CA TRP A 38 -3.78 19.63 22.21
C TRP A 38 -2.96 19.80 23.48
N THR A 39 -3.20 20.85 24.27
CA THR A 39 -2.36 21.21 25.42
C THR A 39 -2.61 20.36 26.65
N SER A 40 -3.70 19.58 26.67
CA SER A 40 -3.99 18.69 27.78
C SER A 40 -3.07 17.47 27.76
N GLY A 41 -2.35 17.24 28.85
CA GLY A 41 -1.52 16.04 29.04
C GLY A 41 -2.31 14.73 29.06
N THR A 42 -3.64 14.78 29.22
CA THR A 42 -4.52 13.61 29.12
C THR A 42 -4.89 13.25 27.70
N SER A 43 -4.62 14.13 26.71
CA SER A 43 -4.88 13.89 25.28
C SER A 43 -3.75 13.10 24.59
N TRP A 44 -2.65 12.84 25.30
CA TRP A 44 -1.45 12.18 24.77
C TRP A 44 -1.06 10.92 25.54
N SER A 45 -0.39 10.00 24.85
CA SER A 45 0.22 8.80 25.42
C SER A 45 1.71 8.72 25.04
N PRO A 46 2.65 8.48 25.98
CA PRO A 46 2.42 8.25 27.41
C PRO A 46 1.91 9.49 28.15
N ALA A 47 1.20 9.29 29.27
CA ALA A 47 0.71 10.39 30.09
C ALA A 47 1.88 11.10 30.79
N GLY A 48 1.91 12.43 30.74
CA GLY A 48 3.04 13.22 31.30
C GLY A 48 3.14 14.67 30.82
N GLY A 49 2.30 15.09 29.87
CA GLY A 49 2.29 16.43 29.27
C GLY A 49 2.13 16.34 27.75
N PRO A 50 1.78 17.44 27.06
CA PRO A 50 1.78 17.46 25.60
C PRO A 50 3.22 17.36 25.05
N PRO A 51 3.42 16.91 23.80
CA PRO A 51 4.73 16.85 23.17
C PRO A 51 5.42 18.22 23.15
N SER A 52 6.73 18.21 23.40
CA SER A 52 7.61 19.39 23.39
C SER A 52 8.41 19.51 22.08
N THR A 53 9.28 20.51 22.00
CA THR A 53 10.17 20.77 20.84
C THR A 53 11.16 19.65 20.53
N ALA A 54 11.38 18.72 21.47
CA ALA A 54 12.23 17.54 21.28
C ALA A 54 11.43 16.29 20.85
N ASP A 55 10.09 16.38 20.82
CA ASP A 55 9.21 15.23 20.71
C ASP A 55 8.46 15.17 19.37
N LEU A 56 8.13 13.94 18.96
CA LEU A 56 7.27 13.65 17.81
C LEU A 56 5.80 13.58 18.27
N ALA A 57 4.94 14.39 17.65
CA ALA A 57 3.50 14.28 17.78
C ALA A 57 2.94 13.30 16.72
N LEU A 58 2.34 12.19 17.16
CA LEU A 58 1.77 11.16 16.29
C LEU A 58 0.25 11.11 16.45
N PHE A 59 -0.49 11.30 15.36
CA PHE A 59 -1.93 11.08 15.29
C PHE A 59 -2.20 9.73 14.65
N SER A 60 -2.49 8.70 15.45
CA SER A 60 -2.57 7.30 14.99
C SER A 60 -3.56 6.45 15.80
N ILE A 61 -3.71 5.19 15.39
CA ILE A 61 -4.63 4.13 15.85
C ILE A 61 -4.22 3.43 17.16
N ASN A 62 -3.33 4.01 17.96
CA ASN A 62 -2.75 3.31 19.11
C ASN A 62 -3.59 3.36 20.40
N SER A 63 -4.73 4.05 20.45
CA SER A 63 -5.56 3.98 21.65
C SER A 63 -6.10 2.55 21.88
N SER A 64 -5.96 2.07 23.11
CA SER A 64 -6.38 0.74 23.59
C SER A 64 -7.88 0.68 23.95
N SER A 65 -8.56 1.83 23.95
CA SER A 65 -9.96 1.98 24.33
C SER A 65 -10.85 1.98 23.08
N TYR A 66 -11.52 0.85 22.81
CA TYR A 66 -12.43 0.70 21.68
C TYR A 66 -13.87 1.08 22.09
N GLY A 67 -14.44 2.11 21.45
CA GLY A 67 -15.86 2.46 21.55
C GLY A 67 -16.23 3.94 21.35
N SER A 68 -15.29 4.89 21.42
CA SER A 68 -15.62 6.33 21.33
C SER A 68 -15.44 6.92 19.93
N THR A 69 -16.26 7.93 19.62
CA THR A 69 -16.06 8.87 18.51
C THR A 69 -14.62 9.41 18.51
N VAL A 70 -14.00 9.48 17.34
CA VAL A 70 -12.72 10.18 17.18
C VAL A 70 -12.97 11.67 17.46
N SER A 71 -12.38 12.18 18.54
CA SER A 71 -12.33 13.58 18.90
C SER A 71 -11.22 14.27 18.13
N ASP A 72 -11.66 15.17 17.27
CA ASP A 72 -10.79 15.98 16.45
C ASP A 72 -9.94 16.94 17.32
N PRO A 73 -8.63 17.03 17.07
CA PRO A 73 -7.73 17.88 17.84
C PRO A 73 -7.95 19.37 17.59
N GLN A 74 -7.85 20.15 18.65
CA GLN A 74 -7.95 21.61 18.67
C GLN A 74 -6.68 22.22 19.28
N LEU A 75 -6.12 23.21 18.58
CA LEU A 75 -4.98 24.01 19.02
C LEU A 75 -5.41 25.45 19.24
N ASN A 76 -5.60 25.84 20.50
CA ASN A 76 -6.07 27.17 20.88
C ASN A 76 -4.97 28.09 21.42
N SER A 77 -3.72 27.61 21.50
CA SER A 77 -2.57 28.36 22.00
C SER A 77 -1.30 27.97 21.22
N ALA A 78 -0.24 28.76 21.37
CA ALA A 78 1.03 28.50 20.69
C ALA A 78 1.71 27.24 21.26
N THR A 79 2.10 26.32 20.39
CA THR A 79 2.79 25.07 20.76
C THR A 79 3.95 24.80 19.81
N ALA A 80 5.00 24.14 20.28
CA ALA A 80 6.17 23.79 19.47
C ALA A 80 6.55 22.32 19.62
N VAL A 81 6.82 21.65 18.50
CA VAL A 81 7.17 20.21 18.43
C VAL A 81 8.30 19.94 17.44
N LEU A 82 8.97 18.79 17.56
CA LEU A 82 10.02 18.40 16.62
C LEU A 82 9.42 18.05 15.25
N SER A 83 8.35 17.26 15.23
CA SER A 83 7.68 16.79 14.01
C SER A 83 6.23 16.40 14.31
N VAL A 84 5.40 16.40 13.27
CA VAL A 84 4.01 15.92 13.34
C VAL A 84 3.82 14.83 12.31
N THR A 85 3.22 13.71 12.71
CA THR A 85 2.84 12.64 11.79
C THR A 85 1.36 12.34 11.91
N PHE A 86 0.66 12.40 10.79
CA PHE A 86 -0.72 11.97 10.66
C PHE A 86 -0.77 10.60 9.98
N ALA A 87 -1.26 9.61 10.73
CA ALA A 87 -1.59 8.28 10.25
C ALA A 87 -3.12 8.13 10.16
N PRO A 88 -3.61 7.19 9.33
CA PRO A 88 -5.04 6.94 9.23
C PRO A 88 -5.62 6.60 10.61
N ASN A 89 -6.84 7.06 10.89
CA ASN A 89 -7.54 6.71 12.13
C ASN A 89 -8.19 5.32 12.00
N GLN A 90 -8.90 4.85 13.04
CA GLN A 90 -9.50 3.49 13.05
C GLN A 90 -10.56 3.28 11.94
N ASN A 91 -11.15 4.37 11.44
CA ASN A 91 -12.13 4.38 10.35
C ASN A 91 -11.51 4.81 9.01
N LEU A 92 -10.18 4.99 8.96
CA LEU A 92 -9.43 5.54 7.82
C LEU A 92 -9.94 6.91 7.32
N GLY A 93 -10.71 7.64 8.14
CA GLY A 93 -11.31 8.93 7.77
C GLY A 93 -10.36 10.13 7.91
N GLY A 94 -9.23 9.96 8.60
CA GLY A 94 -8.24 11.00 8.89
C GLY A 94 -8.58 11.88 10.12
N TRP A 95 -8.13 13.12 10.12
CA TRP A 95 -8.23 14.04 11.28
C TRP A 95 -8.64 15.44 10.84
N ASN A 96 -9.51 16.11 11.60
CA ASN A 96 -9.81 17.54 11.41
C ASN A 96 -9.17 18.39 12.51
N PHE A 97 -8.07 19.03 12.18
CA PHE A 97 -7.36 19.94 13.06
C PHE A 97 -8.00 21.33 13.04
N SER A 98 -8.34 21.89 14.21
CA SER A 98 -8.96 23.22 14.32
C SER A 98 -8.35 24.08 15.43
N GLY A 99 -8.82 25.32 15.57
CA GLY A 99 -8.38 26.28 16.60
C GLY A 99 -7.62 27.49 16.03
N SER A 100 -7.29 28.46 16.88
CA SER A 100 -6.65 29.73 16.50
C SER A 100 -5.17 29.85 16.88
N GLY A 101 -4.59 28.81 17.48
CA GLY A 101 -3.20 28.79 17.92
C GLY A 101 -2.18 28.67 16.79
N THR A 102 -0.90 28.77 17.15
CA THR A 102 0.24 28.59 16.23
C THR A 102 0.99 27.31 16.57
N LEU A 103 1.17 26.44 15.59
CA LEU A 103 2.00 25.24 15.68
C LEU A 103 3.36 25.50 15.05
N THR A 104 4.40 25.53 15.88
CA THR A 104 5.78 25.63 15.44
C THR A 104 6.38 24.23 15.32
N VAL A 105 6.89 23.88 14.14
CA VAL A 105 7.52 22.57 13.87
C VAL A 105 8.94 22.79 13.42
N GLY A 106 9.90 22.11 14.03
CA GLY A 106 11.29 22.13 13.56
C GLY A 106 12.31 21.80 14.63
N GLY A 107 13.56 21.67 14.21
CA GLY A 107 14.69 21.25 15.03
C GLY A 107 15.65 20.39 14.21
N THR A 108 16.82 20.07 14.78
CA THR A 108 17.75 19.13 14.14
C THR A 108 17.08 17.76 14.00
N ALA A 109 17.08 17.21 12.78
CA ALA A 109 16.40 15.96 12.39
C ALA A 109 14.86 16.03 12.29
N SER A 110 14.25 17.22 12.26
CA SER A 110 12.82 17.36 11.99
C SER A 110 12.46 16.84 10.59
N THR A 111 11.38 16.06 10.52
CA THR A 111 10.73 15.67 9.26
C THR A 111 9.62 16.64 8.85
N GLY A 112 9.29 17.64 9.69
CA GLY A 112 8.17 18.54 9.46
C GLY A 112 6.82 17.88 9.76
N ILE A 113 5.83 18.13 8.90
CA ILE A 113 4.50 17.50 8.95
C ILE A 113 4.44 16.41 7.88
N SER A 114 4.17 15.18 8.28
CA SER A 114 4.04 14.04 7.37
C SER A 114 2.64 13.43 7.43
N THR A 115 2.03 13.12 6.28
CA THR A 115 0.70 12.50 6.21
C THR A 115 0.75 11.17 5.47
N TYR A 116 0.04 10.15 5.99
CA TYR A 116 -0.03 8.80 5.44
C TYR A 116 -1.47 8.37 5.14
N GLY A 117 -1.72 7.62 4.06
CA GLY A 117 -3.07 7.29 3.59
C GLY A 117 -3.57 5.90 4.01
N PRO A 118 -4.81 5.52 3.69
CA PRO A 118 -5.82 6.29 2.97
C PRO A 118 -6.62 7.13 3.95
N ALA A 119 -6.48 8.45 3.93
CA ALA A 119 -7.16 9.34 4.86
C ALA A 119 -7.04 10.81 4.43
N THR A 120 -8.00 11.62 4.88
CA THR A 120 -7.99 13.08 4.64
C THR A 120 -7.71 13.83 5.94
N TYR A 121 -6.69 14.68 5.93
CA TYR A 121 -6.26 15.48 7.07
C TYR A 121 -6.57 16.94 6.78
N ASN A 122 -7.51 17.51 7.53
CA ASN A 122 -7.93 18.89 7.38
C ASN A 122 -7.21 19.76 8.40
N LEU A 123 -6.51 20.79 7.95
CA LEU A 123 -5.99 21.87 8.79
C LEU A 123 -6.89 23.09 8.60
N ASN A 124 -7.75 23.35 9.58
CA ASN A 124 -8.82 24.35 9.53
C ASN A 124 -8.77 25.32 10.71
N GLY A 125 -7.83 26.24 10.67
CA GLY A 125 -7.72 27.32 11.66
C GLY A 125 -6.28 27.65 12.05
N PRO A 126 -5.52 26.68 12.59
CA PRO A 126 -4.23 26.96 13.20
C PRO A 126 -3.21 27.50 12.22
N ALA A 127 -2.37 28.42 12.69
CA ALA A 127 -1.20 28.87 11.97
C ALA A 127 -0.05 27.86 12.12
N LEU A 128 0.81 27.74 11.12
CA LEU A 128 1.97 26.87 11.11
C LEU A 128 3.25 27.70 10.93
N SER A 129 4.33 27.32 11.59
CA SER A 129 5.65 27.95 11.42
C SER A 129 6.77 26.94 11.49
N GLY A 130 7.86 27.17 10.75
CA GLY A 130 9.15 26.56 11.06
C GLY A 130 9.74 27.11 12.35
N SER A 131 10.58 26.32 13.05
CA SER A 131 11.18 26.74 14.33
C SER A 131 12.26 27.82 14.19
N SER A 132 12.91 27.94 13.03
CA SER A 132 13.85 29.02 12.72
C SER A 132 14.11 29.13 11.21
N ALA A 133 14.87 30.16 10.77
CA ALA A 133 15.27 30.30 9.36
C ALA A 133 16.17 29.15 8.86
N THR A 134 16.80 28.39 9.76
CA THR A 134 17.64 27.22 9.44
C THR A 134 16.95 25.89 9.78
N SER A 135 15.78 25.93 10.41
CA SER A 135 14.94 24.78 10.76
C SER A 135 13.53 25.02 10.22
N LEU A 136 13.40 24.78 8.92
CA LEU A 136 12.18 25.06 8.16
C LEU A 136 11.10 24.00 8.38
N LEU A 137 9.83 24.40 8.23
CA LEU A 137 8.68 23.49 8.22
C LEU A 137 8.58 22.77 6.87
N ASN A 138 8.95 21.50 6.83
CA ASN A 138 8.71 20.64 5.66
C ASN A 138 7.28 20.07 5.69
N LEU A 139 6.66 19.91 4.52
CA LEU A 139 5.38 19.23 4.37
C LEU A 139 5.60 18.00 3.49
N ASN A 140 5.28 16.80 3.99
CA ASN A 140 5.38 15.55 3.24
C ASN A 140 4.01 14.89 3.14
N VAL A 141 3.45 14.84 1.94
CA VAL A 141 2.13 14.27 1.66
C VAL A 141 2.29 13.00 0.87
N TYR A 142 2.14 11.85 1.54
CA TYR A 142 2.45 10.54 0.97
C TYR A 142 1.24 9.85 0.34
N THR A 143 1.51 8.76 -0.39
CA THR A 143 0.49 8.05 -1.17
C THR A 143 -0.75 7.68 -0.36
N SER A 144 -1.88 7.72 -1.06
CA SER A 144 -3.22 7.53 -0.51
C SER A 144 -3.65 8.59 0.52
N SER A 145 -2.79 9.51 0.97
CA SER A 145 -3.19 10.58 1.90
C SER A 145 -3.64 11.83 1.16
N THR A 146 -4.57 12.57 1.78
CA THR A 146 -4.95 13.91 1.38
C THR A 146 -4.66 14.88 2.53
N LEU A 147 -3.89 15.94 2.30
CA LEU A 147 -3.71 17.05 3.23
C LEU A 147 -4.45 18.27 2.69
N VAL A 148 -5.41 18.78 3.46
CA VAL A 148 -6.24 19.93 3.08
C VAL A 148 -5.93 21.10 3.99
N PHE A 149 -5.49 22.21 3.40
CA PHE A 149 -5.45 23.51 4.06
C PHE A 149 -6.74 24.25 3.76
N LYS A 150 -7.53 24.57 4.79
CA LYS A 150 -8.81 25.28 4.66
C LYS A 150 -9.01 26.30 5.79
N GLY A 151 -10.11 27.07 5.70
CA GLY A 151 -10.44 28.11 6.68
C GLY A 151 -9.32 29.14 6.85
N THR A 152 -9.01 29.49 8.10
CA THR A 152 -8.00 30.52 8.47
C THR A 152 -6.58 29.99 8.63
N SER A 153 -6.33 28.70 8.36
CA SER A 153 -4.98 28.16 8.49
C SER A 153 -4.00 28.86 7.55
N THR A 154 -2.85 29.24 8.10
CA THR A 154 -1.74 29.87 7.39
C THR A 154 -0.43 29.21 7.77
N ALA A 155 0.58 29.28 6.92
CA ALA A 155 1.94 28.89 7.22
C ALA A 155 2.87 30.06 6.82
N THR A 156 3.09 30.96 7.77
CA THR A 156 3.47 32.35 7.48
C THR A 156 4.97 32.61 7.56
N THR A 157 5.73 31.76 8.26
CA THR A 157 7.16 31.95 8.53
C THR A 157 7.95 30.65 8.44
N ASN A 158 9.16 30.71 7.86
CA ASN A 158 10.11 29.60 7.82
C ASN A 158 9.54 28.30 7.23
N LEU A 159 8.68 28.38 6.22
CA LEU A 159 8.25 27.20 5.48
C LEU A 159 9.46 26.63 4.69
N GLY A 160 9.49 25.31 4.55
CA GLY A 160 10.59 24.58 3.91
C GLY A 160 10.13 23.92 2.62
N ASN A 161 10.60 22.70 2.39
CA ASN A 161 10.22 21.94 1.20
C ASN A 161 8.78 21.44 1.33
N ILE A 162 8.02 21.55 0.24
CA ILE A 162 6.73 20.89 0.07
C ILE A 162 6.98 19.68 -0.81
N VAL A 163 6.79 18.48 -0.26
CA VAL A 163 6.92 17.21 -0.95
C VAL A 163 5.56 16.55 -1.02
N VAL A 164 5.03 16.38 -2.23
CA VAL A 164 3.82 15.60 -2.49
C VAL A 164 4.27 14.31 -3.18
N GLY A 165 4.56 13.29 -2.37
CA GLY A 165 5.06 11.99 -2.81
C GLY A 165 3.93 10.98 -3.00
N GLY A 166 3.28 11.00 -4.17
CA GLY A 166 2.15 10.11 -4.48
C GLY A 166 0.83 10.44 -3.77
N GLY A 167 0.81 11.42 -2.86
CA GLY A 167 -0.37 11.89 -2.12
C GLY A 167 -1.07 13.09 -2.77
N TYR A 168 -2.00 13.71 -2.05
CA TYR A 168 -2.81 14.83 -2.52
C TYR A 168 -2.74 16.03 -1.57
N LEU A 169 -2.13 17.12 -2.00
CA LEU A 169 -2.12 18.38 -1.24
C LEU A 169 -3.16 19.34 -1.83
N GLN A 170 -4.13 19.75 -1.02
CA GLN A 170 -5.17 20.69 -1.40
C GLN A 170 -5.03 22.00 -0.61
N VAL A 171 -5.01 23.12 -1.34
CA VAL A 171 -5.14 24.47 -0.79
C VAL A 171 -6.53 24.97 -1.15
N ASP A 172 -7.46 24.89 -0.19
CA ASP A 172 -8.87 25.20 -0.40
C ASP A 172 -9.22 26.64 -0.01
N ASN A 173 -9.10 27.59 -0.95
CA ASN A 173 -9.39 29.00 -0.68
C ASN A 173 -10.89 29.34 -0.83
N SER A 174 -11.78 28.36 -1.00
CA SER A 174 -13.20 28.60 -1.32
C SER A 174 -13.93 29.55 -0.38
N VAL A 175 -13.60 29.51 0.91
CA VAL A 175 -14.23 30.34 1.96
C VAL A 175 -13.43 31.57 2.37
N ASN A 176 -12.11 31.64 2.12
CA ASN A 176 -11.28 32.80 2.48
C ASN A 176 -10.04 32.93 1.57
N ASN A 177 -9.77 34.15 1.08
CA ASN A 177 -8.59 34.47 0.25
C ASN A 177 -7.34 34.73 1.11
N ILE A 178 -6.87 33.72 1.82
CA ILE A 178 -5.74 33.88 2.74
C ILE A 178 -4.47 33.42 2.04
N ALA A 179 -3.43 34.26 2.07
CA ALA A 179 -2.08 33.87 1.67
C ALA A 179 -1.58 32.76 2.61
N ARG A 180 -1.84 31.49 2.24
CA ARG A 180 -1.65 30.33 3.12
C ARG A 180 -0.21 29.91 3.27
N PHE A 181 0.65 30.18 2.30
CA PHE A 181 2.10 30.08 2.46
C PHE A 181 2.61 31.50 2.37
N GLY A 182 3.32 32.00 3.40
CA GLY A 182 3.91 33.33 3.39
C GLY A 182 4.75 33.55 2.12
N SER A 183 5.06 34.80 1.77
CA SER A 183 5.73 35.23 0.53
C SER A 183 7.16 34.68 0.30
N ALA A 184 7.52 33.54 0.90
CA ALA A 184 8.77 32.85 0.72
C ALA A 184 8.86 32.32 -0.72
N THR A 185 9.45 33.15 -1.57
CA THR A 185 10.03 32.79 -2.87
C THR A 185 11.11 31.70 -2.77
N SER A 186 11.46 31.26 -1.56
CA SER A 186 12.58 30.37 -1.24
C SER A 186 12.24 28.88 -1.14
N ASN A 187 10.96 28.49 -1.12
CA ASN A 187 10.57 27.09 -0.89
C ASN A 187 10.70 26.26 -2.16
N LEU A 188 11.01 24.96 -2.01
CA LEU A 188 11.01 24.01 -3.12
C LEU A 188 9.72 23.18 -3.10
N VAL A 189 8.94 23.22 -4.18
CA VAL A 189 7.76 22.35 -4.37
C VAL A 189 8.18 21.15 -5.20
N THR A 190 8.09 19.96 -4.63
CA THR A 190 8.37 18.68 -5.30
C THR A 190 7.10 17.86 -5.32
N VAL A 191 6.54 17.62 -6.50
CA VAL A 191 5.44 16.66 -6.71
C VAL A 191 6.03 15.49 -7.47
N THR A 192 5.95 14.30 -6.90
CA THR A 192 6.63 13.11 -7.42
C THR A 192 5.84 11.84 -7.13
N GLY A 193 6.13 10.76 -7.86
CA GLY A 193 5.56 9.43 -7.67
C GLY A 193 4.05 9.34 -7.83
N GLY A 194 3.44 10.23 -8.61
CA GLY A 194 2.00 10.28 -8.82
C GLY A 194 1.26 11.32 -7.96
N GLY A 195 1.99 12.24 -7.33
CA GLY A 195 1.39 13.22 -6.41
C GLY A 195 0.50 14.25 -7.12
N THR A 196 -0.41 14.87 -6.37
CA THR A 196 -1.25 15.97 -6.85
C THR A 196 -1.18 17.18 -5.92
N PHE A 197 -0.93 18.36 -6.49
CA PHE A 197 -1.11 19.65 -5.82
C PHE A 197 -2.34 20.34 -6.40
N GLU A 198 -3.34 20.63 -5.57
CA GLU A 198 -4.56 21.34 -5.98
C GLU A 198 -4.69 22.71 -5.29
N LEU A 199 -5.06 23.71 -6.09
CA LEU A 199 -5.58 24.99 -5.61
C LEU A 199 -7.07 25.11 -5.94
N ILE A 200 -7.91 25.27 -4.93
CA ILE A 200 -9.31 25.67 -5.10
C ILE A 200 -9.41 27.18 -4.87
N GLY A 201 -9.96 27.90 -5.82
CA GLY A 201 -10.18 29.34 -5.74
C GLY A 201 -11.44 29.74 -4.96
N ASN A 202 -11.70 31.04 -4.89
CA ASN A 202 -12.92 31.63 -4.36
C ASN A 202 -13.68 32.44 -5.41
N SER A 203 -14.85 32.94 -5.02
CA SER A 203 -15.75 33.75 -5.87
C SER A 203 -15.26 35.15 -6.20
N SER A 204 -14.23 35.66 -5.53
CA SER A 204 -13.64 36.99 -5.75
C SER A 204 -12.34 36.93 -6.57
N GLY A 205 -11.89 35.72 -6.90
CA GLY A 205 -10.62 35.46 -7.55
C GLY A 205 -9.50 35.11 -6.56
N THR A 206 -8.56 34.30 -7.01
CA THR A 206 -7.46 33.77 -6.20
C THR A 206 -6.18 33.80 -7.01
N THR A 207 -5.14 34.43 -6.48
CA THR A 207 -3.77 34.27 -6.99
C THR A 207 -2.92 33.70 -5.88
N PHE A 208 -2.44 32.48 -6.08
CA PHE A 208 -1.65 31.76 -5.10
C PHE A 208 -0.21 31.67 -5.57
N ASN A 209 0.69 32.37 -4.87
CA ASN A 209 2.12 32.27 -5.10
C ASN A 209 2.68 31.16 -4.23
N VAL A 210 3.45 30.25 -4.84
CA VAL A 210 4.14 29.17 -4.16
C VAL A 210 5.62 29.19 -4.55
N GLY A 211 6.44 28.47 -3.79
CA GLY A 211 7.87 28.31 -4.06
C GLY A 211 8.20 27.78 -5.46
N SER A 212 9.48 27.70 -5.78
CA SER A 212 9.93 27.18 -7.07
C SER A 212 9.52 25.72 -7.24
N LEU A 213 8.92 25.38 -8.38
CA LEU A 213 8.74 24.00 -8.77
C LEU A 213 10.12 23.35 -8.96
N SER A 214 10.37 22.29 -8.21
CA SER A 214 11.56 21.46 -8.34
C SER A 214 11.58 20.82 -9.71
N ALA A 215 12.52 21.24 -10.55
CA ALA A 215 12.79 20.64 -11.85
C ALA A 215 14.24 20.15 -11.95
N GLY A 216 14.89 19.96 -10.79
CA GLY A 216 16.28 19.54 -10.70
C GLY A 216 16.53 18.21 -11.40
N ALA A 217 17.72 18.07 -11.98
CA ALA A 217 18.16 16.81 -12.58
C ALA A 217 18.04 15.69 -11.54
N ASN A 218 17.22 14.67 -11.84
CA ASN A 218 17.19 13.35 -11.22
C ASN A 218 16.12 13.04 -10.15
N THR A 219 15.05 13.81 -9.96
CA THR A 219 14.22 13.70 -8.73
C THR A 219 12.74 13.30 -8.86
N ILE A 220 12.21 13.04 -10.06
CA ILE A 220 10.74 12.98 -10.24
C ILE A 220 10.33 11.77 -11.08
N GLY A 221 9.71 10.79 -10.41
CA GLY A 221 9.01 9.66 -11.02
C GLY A 221 7.51 9.92 -11.15
N GLY A 222 6.81 9.11 -11.94
CA GLY A 222 5.35 9.14 -11.97
C GLY A 222 4.72 10.21 -12.88
N VAL A 223 3.39 10.24 -12.93
CA VAL A 223 2.58 11.32 -13.53
C VAL A 223 2.14 12.27 -12.42
N ASN A 224 2.67 13.48 -12.40
CA ASN A 224 2.55 14.43 -11.28
C ASN A 224 1.65 15.58 -11.66
N SER A 225 0.61 15.80 -10.85
CA SER A 225 -0.49 16.67 -11.22
C SER A 225 -0.46 18.01 -10.49
N PHE A 226 -0.76 19.07 -11.23
CA PHE A 226 -1.00 20.41 -10.73
C PHE A 226 -2.39 20.83 -11.16
N LYS A 227 -3.30 20.94 -10.19
CA LYS A 227 -4.72 21.11 -10.41
C LYS A 227 -5.18 22.47 -9.93
N VAL A 228 -5.98 23.15 -10.74
CA VAL A 228 -6.62 24.41 -10.39
C VAL A 228 -8.11 24.25 -10.54
N THR A 229 -8.84 24.62 -9.49
CA THR A 229 -10.29 24.54 -9.41
C THR A 229 -10.86 25.95 -9.19
N PRO A 230 -11.24 26.65 -10.27
CA PRO A 230 -11.95 27.92 -10.16
C PRO A 230 -13.29 27.75 -9.44
N ASN A 231 -13.66 28.76 -8.64
CA ASN A 231 -14.92 28.80 -7.91
C ASN A 231 -15.66 30.11 -8.20
N GLY A 232 -16.10 30.29 -9.44
CA GLY A 232 -16.85 31.48 -9.86
C GLY A 232 -16.02 32.69 -10.31
N ALA A 233 -14.69 32.65 -10.13
CA ALA A 233 -13.78 33.71 -10.58
C ALA A 233 -12.37 33.16 -10.92
N ALA A 234 -11.52 34.04 -11.46
CA ALA A 234 -10.16 33.70 -11.89
C ALA A 234 -9.32 33.09 -10.77
N THR A 235 -8.71 31.95 -11.04
CA THR A 235 -7.85 31.22 -10.09
C THR A 235 -6.51 30.94 -10.74
N THR A 236 -5.45 31.54 -10.20
CA THR A 236 -4.09 31.45 -10.72
C THR A 236 -3.16 30.83 -9.69
N LEU A 237 -2.49 29.73 -10.05
CA LEU A 237 -1.35 29.17 -9.32
C LEU A 237 -0.05 29.69 -9.94
N VAL A 238 0.83 30.31 -9.15
CA VAL A 238 2.09 30.91 -9.61
C VAL A 238 3.26 30.22 -8.91
N PHE A 239 4.15 29.59 -9.67
CA PHE A 239 5.42 29.07 -9.16
C PHE A 239 6.53 30.11 -9.24
N ALA A 240 7.27 30.30 -8.14
CA ALA A 240 8.32 31.32 -8.02
C ALA A 240 9.63 31.01 -8.76
N ASN A 241 9.61 30.17 -9.80
CA ASN A 241 10.78 29.87 -10.64
C ASN A 241 11.24 31.15 -11.37
N SER A 242 12.25 31.85 -10.87
CA SER A 242 12.62 33.21 -11.31
C SER A 242 13.64 33.28 -12.46
N ALA A 243 14.26 32.16 -12.85
CA ALA A 243 15.24 32.13 -13.93
C ALA A 243 14.55 32.16 -15.31
N ALA A 244 15.06 33.00 -16.23
CA ALA A 244 14.63 32.98 -17.63
C ALA A 244 15.13 31.70 -18.32
N GLY A 245 14.26 31.05 -19.09
CA GLY A 245 14.55 29.75 -19.69
C GLY A 245 14.84 28.69 -18.63
N PHE A 246 14.05 28.59 -17.56
CA PHE A 246 14.25 27.48 -16.64
C PHE A 246 13.71 26.18 -17.26
N THR A 247 14.38 25.06 -16.96
CA THR A 247 13.92 23.75 -17.40
C THR A 247 12.73 23.31 -16.55
N THR A 248 11.62 22.92 -17.18
CA THR A 248 10.54 22.19 -16.51
C THR A 248 10.73 20.68 -16.63
N ARG A 249 11.88 20.19 -17.09
CA ARG A 249 12.13 18.75 -17.26
C ARG A 249 12.14 18.01 -15.91
N PRO A 250 11.23 17.06 -15.65
CA PRO A 250 11.51 15.99 -14.70
C PRO A 250 12.63 15.14 -15.31
N GLY A 251 13.70 14.82 -14.59
CA GLY A 251 14.89 14.16 -15.16
C GLY A 251 14.56 12.95 -16.06
N THR A 252 14.36 13.16 -17.37
CA THR A 252 13.96 12.20 -18.44
C THR A 252 12.80 11.21 -18.16
N ARG A 253 12.16 11.23 -16.99
CA ARG A 253 11.53 10.00 -16.43
C ARG A 253 10.20 10.21 -15.69
N GLY A 254 9.80 11.45 -15.45
CA GLY A 254 8.47 11.79 -14.93
C GLY A 254 7.64 12.50 -15.99
N ILE A 255 6.36 12.68 -15.70
CA ILE A 255 5.40 13.44 -16.52
C ILE A 255 4.71 14.46 -15.62
N TYR A 256 4.44 15.65 -16.15
CA TYR A 256 3.61 16.66 -15.51
C TYR A 256 2.25 16.74 -16.18
N GLU A 257 1.21 16.74 -15.36
CA GLU A 257 -0.16 16.95 -15.78
C GLU A 257 -0.68 18.25 -15.17
N PHE A 258 -1.09 19.19 -16.01
CA PHE A 258 -1.66 20.46 -15.59
C PHE A 258 -3.18 20.42 -15.83
N ILE A 259 -3.96 20.62 -14.77
CA ILE A 259 -5.39 20.34 -14.77
C ILE A 259 -6.18 21.61 -14.44
N ALA A 260 -7.17 21.93 -15.27
CA ALA A 260 -8.27 22.81 -14.90
C ALA A 260 -9.53 21.96 -14.71
N THR A 261 -10.18 22.04 -13.53
CA THR A 261 -11.43 21.27 -13.31
C THR A 261 -12.63 21.87 -14.01
N THR A 262 -12.59 23.16 -14.30
CA THR A 262 -13.61 23.89 -15.04
C THR A 262 -12.95 24.88 -16.00
N GLY A 263 -13.54 25.05 -17.18
CA GLY A 263 -13.01 25.92 -18.23
C GLY A 263 -11.72 25.39 -18.86
N ASN A 264 -11.08 26.25 -19.66
CA ASN A 264 -9.81 25.96 -20.30
C ASN A 264 -8.65 26.48 -19.45
N LEU A 265 -7.52 25.77 -19.46
CA LEU A 265 -6.32 26.24 -18.79
C LEU A 265 -5.69 27.40 -19.58
N GLY A 266 -5.35 28.46 -18.86
CA GLY A 266 -4.80 29.71 -19.38
C GLY A 266 -5.83 30.79 -19.70
N ASP A 267 -7.09 30.58 -19.34
CA ASP A 267 -8.09 31.63 -19.35
C ASP A 267 -7.77 32.67 -18.26
N VAL A 268 -7.56 33.93 -18.66
CA VAL A 268 -7.29 35.05 -17.74
C VAL A 268 -8.41 35.29 -16.73
N ASN A 269 -9.64 34.89 -17.06
CA ASN A 269 -10.80 34.98 -16.17
C ASN A 269 -11.13 33.64 -15.48
N GLY A 270 -10.38 32.58 -15.80
CA GLY A 270 -10.62 31.21 -15.36
C GLY A 270 -9.42 30.61 -14.65
N ALA A 271 -9.06 29.37 -15.01
CA ALA A 271 -7.93 28.65 -14.43
C ALA A 271 -6.61 29.03 -15.11
N ARG A 272 -5.58 29.36 -14.32
CA ARG A 272 -4.21 29.52 -14.83
C ARG A 272 -3.17 28.88 -13.93
N ILE A 273 -2.13 28.33 -14.57
CA ILE A 273 -0.89 27.92 -13.91
C ILE A 273 0.24 28.67 -14.60
N THR A 274 0.99 29.47 -13.85
CA THR A 274 2.03 30.34 -14.37
C THR A 274 3.36 30.14 -13.62
N PHE A 275 4.42 30.65 -14.22
CA PHE A 275 5.75 30.70 -13.64
C PHE A 275 6.23 32.15 -13.61
N ALA A 276 6.97 32.53 -12.58
CA ALA A 276 7.54 33.88 -12.49
C ALA A 276 8.54 34.17 -13.62
N GLY A 277 9.32 33.17 -14.03
CA GLY A 277 10.23 33.17 -15.15
C GLY A 277 9.66 32.45 -16.37
N THR A 278 10.44 32.40 -17.45
CA THR A 278 10.03 31.78 -18.71
C THR A 278 10.52 30.32 -18.79
N PRO A 279 9.65 29.31 -18.99
CA PRO A 279 10.10 27.95 -19.22
C PRO A 279 10.70 27.79 -20.62
N PHE A 280 11.51 26.76 -20.83
CA PHE A 280 12.00 26.41 -22.16
C PHE A 280 10.88 25.82 -23.04
N LEU A 281 10.87 26.25 -24.31
CA LEU A 281 10.05 25.65 -25.36
C LEU A 281 10.94 24.99 -26.42
N GLY A 282 10.51 23.84 -26.92
CA GLY A 282 11.14 23.13 -28.02
C GLY A 282 10.88 23.84 -29.35
N ALA A 283 11.56 23.41 -30.40
CA ALA A 283 11.35 23.95 -31.75
C ALA A 283 9.90 23.81 -32.26
N ASN A 284 9.16 22.84 -31.73
CA ASN A 284 7.73 22.63 -31.98
C ASN A 284 6.81 23.41 -31.02
N GLY A 285 7.34 24.29 -30.18
CA GLY A 285 6.59 25.10 -29.22
C GLY A 285 6.06 24.34 -27.99
N LEU A 286 6.36 23.05 -27.81
CA LEU A 286 5.99 22.34 -26.59
C LEU A 286 6.96 22.67 -25.44
N LEU A 287 6.52 22.50 -24.19
CA LEU A 287 7.42 22.59 -23.04
C LEU A 287 8.59 21.61 -23.21
N SER A 288 9.80 22.13 -23.05
CA SER A 288 11.06 21.45 -23.35
C SER A 288 12.05 21.61 -22.20
N ASN A 289 13.09 20.79 -22.22
CA ASN A 289 14.19 20.89 -21.28
C ASN A 289 15.27 21.89 -21.69
N THR A 290 15.33 22.26 -22.97
CA THR A 290 16.29 23.20 -23.53
C THR A 290 15.62 24.09 -24.57
N SER A 291 16.02 25.35 -24.61
CA SER A 291 15.54 26.33 -25.61
C SER A 291 15.83 25.83 -27.02
N GLY A 292 14.80 25.73 -27.86
CA GLY A 292 14.93 25.33 -29.27
C GLY A 292 15.40 23.88 -29.51
N GLY A 293 15.58 23.08 -28.44
CA GLY A 293 16.18 21.75 -28.46
C GLY A 293 15.21 20.57 -28.25
N GLY A 294 15.77 19.35 -28.29
CA GLY A 294 15.09 18.09 -28.68
C GLY A 294 14.49 17.19 -27.60
N THR A 295 14.05 17.67 -26.43
CA THR A 295 13.31 16.82 -25.47
C THR A 295 12.10 17.54 -24.88
N PHE A 296 10.91 17.10 -25.28
CA PHE A 296 9.60 17.61 -24.91
C PHE A 296 8.59 16.46 -24.88
N GLY A 297 7.34 16.72 -24.51
CA GLY A 297 6.28 15.70 -24.42
C GLY A 297 6.05 15.10 -23.02
N TYR A 298 6.83 15.56 -22.04
CA TYR A 298 6.68 15.20 -20.64
C TYR A 298 5.61 16.02 -19.90
N ALA A 299 4.93 16.94 -20.59
CA ALA A 299 3.96 17.83 -19.98
C ALA A 299 2.67 17.83 -20.79
N ILE A 300 1.56 17.66 -20.09
CA ILE A 300 0.21 17.60 -20.67
C ILE A 300 -0.73 18.56 -19.95
N VAL A 301 -1.79 18.95 -20.64
CA VAL A 301 -2.91 19.73 -20.11
C VAL A 301 -4.17 18.89 -20.18
N THR A 302 -4.93 18.85 -19.09
CA THR A 302 -6.28 18.28 -19.03
C THR A 302 -7.24 19.38 -18.59
N ASP A 303 -8.17 19.78 -19.47
CA ASP A 303 -9.15 20.84 -19.21
C ASP A 303 -10.48 20.56 -19.94
N ALA A 304 -11.39 21.54 -20.01
CA ALA A 304 -12.67 21.37 -20.68
C ALA A 304 -12.57 20.96 -22.17
N GLY A 305 -11.43 21.18 -22.83
CA GLY A 305 -11.16 20.72 -24.20
C GLY A 305 -10.65 19.28 -24.30
N GLY A 306 -10.54 18.53 -23.19
CA GLY A 306 -9.93 17.19 -23.12
C GLY A 306 -8.47 17.20 -22.68
N THR A 307 -7.66 16.25 -23.15
CA THR A 307 -6.22 16.18 -22.82
C THR A 307 -5.35 16.44 -24.05
N ASP A 308 -4.22 17.14 -23.88
CA ASP A 308 -3.23 17.39 -24.94
C ASP A 308 -1.84 17.63 -24.36
N PHE A 309 -0.83 17.79 -25.23
CA PHE A 309 0.48 18.30 -24.82
C PHE A 309 0.42 19.77 -24.37
N ALA A 310 1.32 20.13 -23.47
CA ALA A 310 1.40 21.47 -22.90
C ALA A 310 2.38 22.38 -23.66
N THR A 311 1.98 23.64 -23.83
CA THR A 311 2.84 24.77 -24.21
C THR A 311 2.72 25.89 -23.15
N TRP A 312 3.43 27.00 -23.35
CA TRP A 312 3.42 28.13 -22.44
C TRP A 312 3.52 29.46 -23.18
N ASN A 313 2.87 30.49 -22.63
CA ASN A 313 3.14 31.88 -22.97
C ASN A 313 3.03 32.81 -21.75
N ALA A 314 3.56 34.02 -21.87
CA ALA A 314 3.66 34.97 -20.75
C ALA A 314 2.30 35.48 -20.23
N THR A 315 1.28 35.55 -21.08
CA THR A 315 -0.04 36.10 -20.73
C THR A 315 -0.91 35.06 -20.01
N ASN A 316 -0.96 33.86 -20.56
CA ASN A 316 -1.89 32.81 -20.17
C ASN A 316 -1.22 31.75 -19.28
N GLY A 317 0.11 31.69 -19.24
CA GLY A 317 0.83 30.63 -18.56
C GLY A 317 0.82 29.34 -19.35
N ILE A 318 0.64 28.21 -18.66
CA ILE A 318 0.49 26.89 -19.26
C ILE A 318 -0.84 26.81 -20.01
N VAL A 319 -0.80 26.35 -21.26
CA VAL A 319 -1.97 26.18 -22.12
C VAL A 319 -1.86 24.90 -22.95
N ARG A 320 -2.99 24.42 -23.45
CA ARG A 320 -3.06 23.38 -24.47
C ARG A 320 -2.25 23.78 -25.70
N ALA A 321 -1.43 22.87 -26.22
CA ALA A 321 -0.72 23.09 -27.47
C ALA A 321 -1.61 22.78 -28.68
N THR A 322 -2.14 23.81 -29.35
CA THR A 322 -2.94 23.65 -30.56
C THR A 322 -2.15 22.90 -31.64
N PRO A 323 -2.72 21.89 -32.33
CA PRO A 323 -2.06 21.23 -33.44
C PRO A 323 -1.66 22.22 -34.53
N THR A 324 -0.48 22.03 -35.14
CA THR A 324 -0.09 22.77 -36.35
C THR A 324 -0.57 22.06 -37.60
N GLN A 325 -0.81 20.75 -37.51
CA GLN A 325 -1.26 19.91 -38.60
C GLN A 325 -2.33 18.93 -38.13
N THR A 326 -3.26 18.61 -39.02
CA THR A 326 -4.29 17.60 -38.80
C THR A 326 -4.35 16.64 -39.98
N ALA A 327 -4.44 15.35 -39.71
CA ALA A 327 -4.61 14.30 -40.73
C ALA A 327 -5.63 13.24 -40.29
N SER A 328 -6.35 12.68 -41.26
CA SER A 328 -7.07 11.41 -41.09
C SER A 328 -6.44 10.29 -41.93
N ASP A 329 -5.91 10.63 -43.11
CA ASP A 329 -5.13 9.73 -43.98
C ASP A 329 -3.72 9.48 -43.41
N PRO A 330 -3.34 8.23 -43.10
CA PRO A 330 -2.03 7.89 -42.57
C PRO A 330 -0.86 8.34 -43.47
N SER A 331 -1.03 8.32 -44.79
CA SER A 331 0.05 8.67 -45.73
C SER A 331 0.50 10.12 -45.61
N LYS A 332 -0.36 11.02 -45.13
CA LYS A 332 -0.01 12.43 -44.94
C LYS A 332 1.01 12.63 -43.82
N LEU A 333 1.07 11.73 -42.84
CA LEU A 333 1.99 11.83 -41.70
C LEU A 333 3.46 11.92 -42.14
N GLN A 334 3.82 11.34 -43.29
CA GLN A 334 5.20 11.36 -43.82
C GLN A 334 5.60 12.69 -44.48
N THR A 335 4.65 13.64 -44.64
CA THR A 335 4.89 14.94 -45.28
C THR A 335 5.16 16.07 -44.29
N TYR A 336 5.00 15.79 -42.99
CA TYR A 336 5.15 16.78 -41.92
C TYR A 336 6.62 16.92 -41.48
N ALA A 337 6.90 18.00 -40.74
CA ALA A 337 8.23 18.35 -40.26
C ALA A 337 8.42 18.03 -38.77
N ALA A 338 9.66 17.90 -38.32
CA ALA A 338 10.01 17.66 -36.91
C ALA A 338 9.54 18.78 -35.94
N THR A 339 9.14 19.94 -36.46
CA THR A 339 8.54 21.05 -35.71
C THR A 339 7.02 20.96 -35.59
N ASP A 340 6.37 20.05 -36.32
CA ASP A 340 4.92 19.95 -36.34
C ASP A 340 4.36 19.23 -35.11
N ARG A 341 3.23 19.77 -34.63
CA ARG A 341 2.36 19.14 -33.64
C ARG A 341 1.18 18.56 -34.39
N VAL A 342 1.15 17.25 -34.54
CA VAL A 342 0.20 16.56 -35.41
C VAL A 342 -0.95 15.99 -34.60
N GLN A 343 -2.16 16.37 -34.94
CA GLN A 343 -3.37 15.66 -34.54
C GLN A 343 -3.78 14.68 -35.65
N PHE A 344 -3.82 13.39 -35.32
CA PHE A 344 -4.15 12.32 -36.23
C PHE A 344 -5.46 11.66 -35.83
N ASN A 345 -6.48 11.77 -36.68
CA ASN A 345 -7.83 11.26 -36.46
C ASN A 345 -8.12 10.17 -37.49
N PRO A 346 -7.53 8.97 -37.36
CA PRO A 346 -7.71 7.91 -38.33
C PRO A 346 -9.18 7.48 -38.39
N ASP A 347 -9.71 7.40 -39.61
CA ASP A 347 -11.11 7.05 -39.91
C ASP A 347 -11.24 5.73 -40.67
N GLY A 348 -10.11 5.04 -40.91
CA GLY A 348 -10.06 3.79 -41.68
C GLY A 348 -9.89 3.99 -43.19
N THR A 349 -9.78 5.24 -43.65
CA THR A 349 -9.47 5.57 -45.05
C THR A 349 -8.00 5.94 -45.25
N GLY A 350 -7.57 6.07 -46.50
CA GLY A 350 -6.20 6.46 -46.84
C GLY A 350 -5.25 5.28 -47.07
N SER A 351 -3.99 5.60 -47.35
CA SER A 351 -2.94 4.62 -47.64
C SER A 351 -1.89 4.59 -46.53
N ASN A 352 -1.21 3.46 -46.37
CA ASN A 352 -0.10 3.36 -45.43
C ASN A 352 1.07 4.27 -45.83
N PRO A 353 1.83 4.83 -44.87
CA PRO A 353 3.06 5.56 -45.16
C PRO A 353 4.08 4.69 -45.91
N SER A 354 4.73 5.28 -46.92
CA SER A 354 5.80 4.66 -47.71
C SER A 354 7.18 5.21 -47.36
N ALA A 355 7.25 6.20 -46.48
CA ALA A 355 8.48 6.83 -46.00
C ALA A 355 8.43 7.06 -44.49
N THR A 356 9.60 7.38 -43.91
CA THR A 356 9.73 7.74 -42.48
C THR A 356 8.81 8.91 -42.14
N ILE A 357 7.98 8.72 -41.11
CA ILE A 357 7.21 9.80 -40.50
C ILE A 357 8.16 10.62 -39.64
N THR A 358 8.23 11.94 -39.88
CA THR A 358 9.03 12.86 -39.07
C THR A 358 8.13 13.97 -38.55
N ASN A 359 7.77 13.93 -37.27
CA ASN A 359 6.99 14.99 -36.63
C ASN A 359 7.52 15.29 -35.23
N GLY A 360 7.18 16.47 -34.70
CA GLY A 360 7.55 16.81 -33.33
C GLY A 360 6.77 15.95 -32.35
N SER A 361 5.44 16.05 -32.42
CA SER A 361 4.53 15.25 -31.61
C SER A 361 3.38 14.68 -32.44
N LEU A 362 2.86 13.53 -32.01
CA LEU A 362 1.74 12.85 -32.61
C LEU A 362 0.68 12.54 -31.54
N ARG A 363 -0.49 13.16 -31.66
CA ARG A 363 -1.68 12.82 -30.86
C ARG A 363 -2.65 12.05 -31.76
N ILE A 364 -3.11 10.88 -31.31
CA ILE A 364 -3.99 9.99 -32.07
C ILE A 364 -5.36 9.95 -31.39
N THR A 365 -6.43 10.20 -32.16
CA THR A 365 -7.82 10.07 -31.70
C THR A 365 -8.59 9.22 -32.71
N PRO A 366 -8.62 7.89 -32.54
CA PRO A 366 -9.23 7.00 -33.52
C PRO A 366 -10.75 7.16 -33.60
N ALA A 367 -11.29 7.23 -34.82
CA ALA A 367 -12.74 7.33 -35.03
C ALA A 367 -13.47 5.98 -34.81
N ALA A 368 -12.76 4.86 -34.92
CA ALA A 368 -13.30 3.51 -34.75
C ALA A 368 -12.27 2.53 -34.19
N ALA A 369 -12.74 1.43 -33.58
CA ALA A 369 -11.89 0.37 -33.06
C ALA A 369 -11.26 -0.47 -34.19
N GLY A 370 -10.12 -1.10 -33.90
CA GLY A 370 -9.44 -2.00 -34.84
C GLY A 370 -8.56 -1.30 -35.90
N LEU A 371 -8.51 0.04 -35.88
CA LEU A 371 -7.65 0.80 -36.78
C LEU A 371 -6.17 0.62 -36.44
N THR A 372 -5.32 0.58 -37.47
CA THR A 372 -3.88 0.35 -37.35
C THR A 372 -3.08 1.30 -38.24
N LEU A 373 -2.08 1.97 -37.69
CA LEU A 373 -1.04 2.65 -38.46
C LEU A 373 0.02 1.61 -38.86
N THR A 374 0.08 1.24 -40.13
CA THR A 374 1.04 0.25 -40.63
C THR A 374 2.21 0.95 -41.32
N LEU A 375 3.39 0.87 -40.74
CA LEU A 375 4.59 1.56 -41.23
C LEU A 375 5.38 0.78 -42.29
N GLY A 376 5.15 -0.54 -42.39
CA GLY A 376 6.01 -1.40 -43.21
C GLY A 376 7.47 -1.34 -42.74
N ALA A 377 8.39 -0.97 -43.63
CA ALA A 377 9.80 -0.74 -43.33
C ALA A 377 10.13 0.69 -42.86
N SER A 378 9.14 1.58 -42.82
CA SER A 378 9.32 2.99 -42.46
C SER A 378 9.45 3.17 -40.95
N ASN A 379 10.11 4.27 -40.56
CA ASN A 379 10.27 4.64 -39.15
C ASN A 379 9.18 5.62 -38.68
N LEU A 380 8.91 5.62 -37.38
CA LEU A 380 8.13 6.67 -36.71
C LEU A 380 9.06 7.55 -35.88
N ALA A 381 9.47 8.68 -36.44
CA ALA A 381 10.32 9.64 -35.77
C ALA A 381 9.48 10.75 -35.10
N THR A 382 9.03 10.47 -33.89
CA THR A 382 8.29 11.41 -33.02
C THR A 382 8.84 11.35 -31.60
N ASN A 383 8.90 12.51 -30.93
CA ASN A 383 9.41 12.58 -29.56
C ASN A 383 8.30 12.37 -28.52
N ALA A 384 7.05 12.66 -28.89
CA ALA A 384 5.90 12.59 -28.01
C ALA A 384 4.71 11.98 -28.73
N LEU A 385 4.24 10.83 -28.24
CA LEU A 385 3.08 10.11 -28.76
C LEU A 385 1.98 10.08 -27.69
N MET A 386 0.76 10.44 -28.08
CA MET A 386 -0.41 10.32 -27.24
C MET A 386 -1.50 9.51 -27.95
N LEU A 387 -2.05 8.51 -27.27
CA LEU A 387 -3.35 7.93 -27.63
C LEU A 387 -4.41 8.57 -26.73
N ASP A 388 -5.38 9.22 -27.36
CA ASP A 388 -6.50 9.88 -26.71
C ASP A 388 -7.85 9.33 -27.18
N GLY A 389 -8.88 9.54 -26.36
CA GLY A 389 -10.21 8.99 -26.56
C GLY A 389 -10.41 7.62 -25.91
N ALA A 390 -11.57 7.02 -26.16
CA ALA A 390 -12.00 5.75 -25.56
C ALA A 390 -11.79 4.54 -26.49
N THR A 391 -11.03 4.71 -27.56
CA THR A 391 -10.88 3.71 -28.63
C THR A 391 -9.46 3.16 -28.68
N ASP A 392 -9.33 1.84 -28.73
CA ASP A 392 -8.05 1.16 -28.91
C ASP A 392 -7.44 1.47 -30.28
N TYR A 393 -6.10 1.50 -30.34
CA TYR A 393 -5.36 1.74 -31.58
C TYR A 393 -4.11 0.88 -31.67
N ALA A 394 -3.70 0.53 -32.88
CA ALA A 394 -2.46 -0.19 -33.11
C ALA A 394 -1.48 0.58 -34.01
N ILE A 395 -0.20 0.44 -33.73
CA ILE A 395 0.91 0.82 -34.60
C ILE A 395 1.68 -0.46 -34.89
N SER A 396 1.80 -0.80 -36.17
CA SER A 396 2.52 -1.99 -36.62
C SER A 396 3.65 -1.61 -37.57
N ALA A 397 4.76 -2.31 -37.46
CA ALA A 397 5.91 -2.16 -38.33
C ALA A 397 6.59 -3.51 -38.57
N ASN A 398 7.51 -3.56 -39.53
CA ASN A 398 8.42 -4.70 -39.66
C ASN A 398 9.56 -4.60 -38.63
N SER A 399 10.31 -5.70 -38.45
CA SER A 399 11.35 -5.82 -37.43
C SER A 399 12.52 -4.82 -37.52
N THR A 400 12.66 -4.12 -38.65
CA THR A 400 13.74 -3.14 -38.88
C THR A 400 13.32 -1.70 -38.59
N ALA A 401 12.03 -1.45 -38.40
CA ALA A 401 11.53 -0.12 -38.12
C ALA A 401 11.88 0.34 -36.70
N LEU A 402 12.27 1.61 -36.59
CA LEU A 402 12.64 2.25 -35.34
C LEU A 402 11.61 3.32 -34.97
N PHE A 403 11.26 3.38 -33.69
CA PHE A 403 10.85 4.65 -33.11
C PHE A 403 12.13 5.52 -33.16
N GLY A 404 12.14 6.66 -33.88
CA GLY A 404 13.37 7.41 -34.26
C GLY A 404 13.40 8.89 -33.85
N GLY A 405 14.57 9.56 -33.89
CA GLY A 405 14.79 10.94 -33.39
C GLY A 405 16.01 11.03 -32.45
N SER A 406 16.65 12.19 -32.33
CA SER A 406 17.85 12.41 -31.48
C SER A 406 17.54 12.76 -30.00
N GLY A 407 16.32 12.49 -29.51
CA GLY A 407 15.82 12.97 -28.21
C GLY A 407 15.08 11.94 -27.34
N THR A 408 14.79 12.30 -26.09
CA THR A 408 14.03 11.45 -25.13
C THR A 408 12.56 11.30 -25.55
N ARG A 409 11.98 10.10 -25.36
CA ARG A 409 10.66 9.73 -25.87
C ARG A 409 9.59 9.59 -24.77
N TYR A 410 8.38 10.06 -25.06
CA TYR A 410 7.22 9.96 -24.17
C TYR A 410 6.02 9.35 -24.90
N ILE A 411 5.40 8.34 -24.29
CA ILE A 411 4.18 7.68 -24.78
C ILE A 411 3.12 7.82 -23.69
N TYR A 412 1.99 8.44 -24.02
CA TYR A 412 0.89 8.69 -23.08
C TYR A 412 -0.40 8.05 -23.58
N VAL A 413 -1.06 7.25 -22.75
CA VAL A 413 -2.40 6.69 -23.06
C VAL A 413 -3.40 7.28 -22.08
N ASN A 414 -4.24 8.19 -22.57
CA ASN A 414 -5.03 9.07 -21.73
C ASN A 414 -6.20 8.38 -21.01
N ASN A 415 -6.78 7.36 -21.62
CA ASN A 415 -7.97 6.71 -21.08
C ASN A 415 -7.61 5.41 -20.36
N PRO A 416 -8.09 5.18 -19.13
CA PRO A 416 -7.75 4.00 -18.33
C PRO A 416 -8.16 2.66 -18.98
N ASN A 417 -9.11 2.69 -19.91
CA ASN A 417 -9.64 1.49 -20.55
C ASN A 417 -9.06 1.23 -21.94
N THR A 418 -8.33 2.20 -22.50
CA THR A 418 -7.80 2.07 -23.87
C THR A 418 -6.44 1.43 -23.91
N THR A 419 -6.15 0.84 -25.07
CA THR A 419 -4.92 0.15 -25.37
C THR A 419 -4.29 0.67 -26.64
N LEU A 420 -3.03 1.10 -26.51
CA LEU A 420 -2.13 1.30 -27.63
C LEU A 420 -1.31 0.04 -27.84
N THR A 421 -1.51 -0.66 -28.95
CA THR A 421 -0.68 -1.82 -29.32
C THR A 421 0.47 -1.37 -30.22
N ILE A 422 1.70 -1.72 -29.86
CA ILE A 422 2.91 -1.45 -30.66
C ILE A 422 3.54 -2.79 -31.06
N SER A 423 3.54 -3.08 -32.36
CA SER A 423 4.02 -4.35 -32.91
C SER A 423 5.19 -4.16 -33.86
N GLY A 424 6.25 -4.93 -33.67
CA GLY A 424 7.42 -4.96 -34.57
C GLY A 424 8.30 -3.72 -34.56
N LEU A 425 7.95 -2.67 -33.81
CA LEU A 425 8.67 -1.41 -33.72
C LEU A 425 9.58 -1.36 -32.49
N GLN A 426 10.86 -0.99 -32.66
CA GLN A 426 11.77 -0.81 -31.50
C GLN A 426 11.51 0.53 -30.83
N VAL A 427 10.98 0.53 -29.59
CA VAL A 427 10.60 1.74 -28.87
C VAL A 427 11.77 2.39 -28.13
N ALA A 428 12.76 1.61 -27.69
CA ALA A 428 13.94 2.11 -27.00
C ALA A 428 15.24 1.74 -27.73
N ASN A 429 16.10 2.74 -27.98
CA ASN A 429 17.38 2.63 -28.71
C ASN A 429 18.51 3.33 -27.94
N ALA A 430 19.76 3.06 -28.33
CA ALA A 430 20.96 3.71 -27.81
C ALA A 430 20.79 5.24 -27.66
N GLY A 431 20.95 5.77 -26.45
CA GLY A 431 20.88 7.19 -26.10
C GLY A 431 19.49 7.76 -25.80
N ASN A 432 18.40 7.00 -25.95
CA ASN A 432 17.03 7.53 -25.92
C ASN A 432 16.15 6.81 -24.88
N PRO A 433 15.95 7.36 -23.67
CA PRO A 433 15.01 6.80 -22.70
C PRO A 433 13.58 6.90 -23.23
N THR A 434 12.76 5.91 -22.88
CA THR A 434 11.33 5.88 -23.22
C THR A 434 10.51 5.86 -21.94
N SER A 435 9.61 6.83 -21.81
CA SER A 435 8.70 6.94 -20.67
C SER A 435 7.27 6.69 -21.12
N PHE A 436 6.63 5.73 -20.46
CA PHE A 436 5.23 5.40 -20.61
C PHE A 436 4.45 6.07 -19.48
N GLY A 437 3.33 6.72 -19.82
CA GLY A 437 2.46 7.38 -18.85
C GLY A 437 1.00 7.36 -19.24
N GLY A 438 0.22 8.05 -18.41
CA GLY A 438 -1.24 8.04 -18.47
C GLY A 438 -1.82 6.80 -17.81
N PRO A 439 -3.14 6.76 -17.59
CA PRO A 439 -3.78 5.66 -16.87
C PRO A 439 -4.01 4.41 -17.73
N GLY A 440 -3.88 4.50 -19.06
CA GLY A 440 -4.21 3.42 -19.98
C GLY A 440 -3.14 2.34 -20.15
N PHE A 441 -3.29 1.56 -21.23
CA PHE A 441 -2.46 0.39 -21.52
C PHE A 441 -1.60 0.59 -22.75
N VAL A 442 -0.36 0.13 -22.68
CA VAL A 442 0.49 -0.10 -23.83
C VAL A 442 0.79 -1.59 -23.94
N VAL A 443 0.50 -2.20 -25.08
CA VAL A 443 0.82 -3.60 -25.37
C VAL A 443 1.97 -3.65 -26.35
N LEU A 444 3.08 -4.23 -25.93
CA LEU A 444 4.20 -4.52 -26.82
C LEU A 444 3.99 -5.92 -27.42
N SER A 445 4.10 -6.05 -28.73
CA SER A 445 3.85 -7.30 -29.47
C SER A 445 4.91 -7.55 -30.56
N GLY A 446 4.97 -8.78 -31.07
CA GLY A 446 5.98 -9.21 -32.06
C GLY A 446 7.22 -9.86 -31.44
N SER A 447 8.18 -10.23 -32.30
CA SER A 447 9.37 -11.02 -31.96
C SER A 447 10.66 -10.21 -31.80
N THR A 448 10.65 -8.92 -32.13
CA THR A 448 11.79 -8.04 -31.93
C THR A 448 11.91 -7.59 -30.48
N SER A 449 13.15 -7.53 -29.97
CA SER A 449 13.41 -6.84 -28.71
C SER A 449 13.11 -5.36 -28.89
N GLN A 450 12.05 -4.93 -28.22
CA GLN A 450 11.61 -3.55 -28.16
C GLN A 450 12.43 -2.73 -27.15
N ASN A 451 13.27 -3.41 -26.36
CA ASN A 451 14.10 -2.88 -25.29
C ASN A 451 15.59 -3.22 -25.48
N THR A 452 16.09 -3.11 -26.72
CA THR A 452 17.52 -3.35 -27.03
C THR A 452 18.34 -2.17 -26.51
N LEU A 453 18.95 -2.30 -25.33
CA LEU A 453 19.52 -1.15 -24.62
C LEU A 453 20.97 -1.38 -24.16
N THR A 454 21.78 -0.34 -24.35
CA THR A 454 23.11 -0.13 -23.78
C THR A 454 23.03 0.27 -22.30
N THR A 455 24.18 0.39 -21.62
CA THR A 455 24.30 0.77 -20.19
C THR A 455 23.73 2.14 -19.80
N THR A 456 23.28 2.94 -20.76
CA THR A 456 22.86 4.34 -20.58
C THR A 456 21.36 4.59 -20.76
N ASN A 457 20.55 3.61 -21.20
CA ASN A 457 19.13 3.83 -21.53
C ASN A 457 18.18 3.15 -20.55
N ARG A 458 16.97 3.72 -20.42
CA ARG A 458 15.96 3.27 -19.46
C ARG A 458 14.58 3.18 -20.07
N PHE A 459 13.89 2.11 -19.67
CA PHE A 459 12.51 1.80 -19.98
C PHE A 459 11.68 2.17 -18.76
N VAL A 460 10.96 3.29 -18.82
CA VAL A 460 10.35 3.92 -17.65
C VAL A 460 8.84 3.77 -17.71
N ILE A 461 8.26 3.13 -16.71
CA ILE A 461 6.81 3.00 -16.55
C ILE A 461 6.39 4.00 -15.48
N ALA A 462 6.12 5.24 -15.89
CA ALA A 462 5.73 6.35 -15.03
C ALA A 462 4.21 6.39 -14.75
N GLY A 463 3.41 5.63 -15.47
CA GLY A 463 1.98 5.49 -15.22
C GLY A 463 1.38 4.35 -16.03
N GLY A 464 0.13 3.98 -15.69
CA GLY A 464 -0.64 3.00 -16.45
C GLY A 464 -0.03 1.61 -16.41
N THR A 465 -0.29 0.82 -17.45
CA THR A 465 0.20 -0.55 -17.57
C THR A 465 0.91 -0.76 -18.90
N VAL A 466 2.10 -1.37 -18.84
CA VAL A 466 2.80 -1.86 -20.03
C VAL A 466 2.79 -3.37 -20.02
N ARG A 467 2.15 -3.99 -21.02
CA ARG A 467 2.15 -5.44 -21.21
C ARG A 467 3.25 -5.86 -22.16
N ALA A 468 4.06 -6.81 -21.74
CA ALA A 468 5.13 -7.37 -22.56
C ALA A 468 5.51 -8.80 -22.13
N ASN A 469 6.35 -9.45 -22.93
CA ASN A 469 7.02 -10.71 -22.59
C ASN A 469 8.56 -10.57 -22.61
N ASN A 470 9.26 -11.66 -22.29
CA ASN A 470 10.72 -11.68 -22.23
C ASN A 470 11.39 -11.29 -23.56
N ALA A 471 10.83 -11.71 -24.71
CA ALA A 471 11.40 -11.39 -26.00
C ALA A 471 11.38 -9.89 -26.31
N GLN A 472 10.41 -9.16 -25.76
CA GLN A 472 10.20 -7.74 -26.05
C GLN A 472 10.99 -6.82 -25.12
N VAL A 473 10.95 -7.08 -23.80
CA VAL A 473 11.55 -6.16 -22.81
C VAL A 473 12.69 -6.77 -22.00
N GLY A 474 12.95 -8.07 -22.16
CA GLY A 474 13.97 -8.80 -21.41
C GLY A 474 13.58 -8.98 -19.95
N PHE A 475 13.24 -10.18 -19.55
CA PHE A 475 12.91 -10.53 -18.17
C PHE A 475 14.09 -11.15 -17.41
N THR A 476 15.18 -11.47 -18.11
CA THR A 476 16.40 -12.06 -17.55
C THR A 476 17.61 -11.11 -17.63
N SER A 477 18.64 -11.40 -16.83
CA SER A 477 19.81 -10.54 -16.60
C SER A 477 20.86 -10.51 -17.73
N SER A 478 20.65 -11.18 -18.86
CA SER A 478 21.67 -11.39 -19.91
C SER A 478 21.90 -10.22 -20.89
N GLY A 479 21.59 -8.96 -20.50
CA GLY A 479 21.99 -7.76 -21.25
C GLY A 479 20.87 -6.92 -21.90
N ASN A 480 19.94 -6.39 -21.10
CA ASN A 480 18.96 -5.38 -21.52
C ASN A 480 19.08 -4.13 -20.63
N GLY A 481 18.44 -3.01 -20.93
CA GLY A 481 18.61 -1.77 -20.15
C GLY A 481 17.79 -1.79 -18.85
N VAL A 482 17.83 -0.69 -18.10
CA VAL A 482 17.14 -0.63 -16.80
C VAL A 482 15.63 -0.50 -17.00
N ILE A 483 14.86 -1.31 -16.27
CA ILE A 483 13.40 -1.12 -16.14
C ILE A 483 13.16 -0.27 -14.88
N SER A 484 12.52 0.88 -15.07
CA SER A 484 12.20 1.83 -14.01
C SER A 484 10.69 1.80 -13.75
N LEU A 485 10.28 1.46 -12.53
CA LEU A 485 8.89 1.39 -12.11
C LEU A 485 8.62 2.58 -11.18
N THR A 486 8.16 3.69 -11.76
CA THR A 486 8.07 4.98 -11.05
C THR A 486 6.66 5.57 -11.02
N GLY A 487 5.67 4.87 -11.57
CA GLY A 487 4.26 5.16 -11.31
C GLY A 487 3.27 4.12 -11.86
N GLY A 488 3.72 3.21 -12.74
CA GLY A 488 2.85 2.19 -13.35
C GLY A 488 3.32 0.76 -13.13
N VAL A 489 2.69 -0.15 -13.89
CA VAL A 489 2.81 -1.60 -13.74
C VAL A 489 3.39 -2.24 -15.01
N LEU A 490 4.34 -3.16 -14.85
CA LEU A 490 4.76 -4.08 -15.90
C LEU A 490 3.91 -5.35 -15.84
N GLU A 491 3.08 -5.58 -16.85
CA GLU A 491 2.25 -6.77 -16.98
C GLU A 491 2.97 -7.86 -17.75
N ILE A 492 3.28 -8.96 -17.06
CA ILE A 492 3.95 -10.13 -17.62
C ILE A 492 2.94 -10.93 -18.43
N GLN A 493 3.14 -10.97 -19.74
CA GLN A 493 2.33 -11.75 -20.65
C GLN A 493 2.81 -13.19 -20.73
N ASN A 494 1.90 -14.14 -20.51
CA ASN A 494 2.12 -15.58 -20.64
C ASN A 494 3.30 -16.08 -19.79
N GLY A 495 3.30 -15.75 -18.50
CA GLY A 495 4.28 -16.25 -17.55
C GLY A 495 4.22 -17.77 -17.38
N SER A 496 5.19 -18.31 -16.62
CA SER A 496 5.25 -19.75 -16.31
C SER A 496 5.10 -20.06 -14.82
N ASN A 497 5.06 -19.04 -13.96
CA ASN A 497 4.91 -19.16 -12.51
C ASN A 497 5.93 -20.11 -11.86
N GLY A 498 7.21 -19.94 -12.20
CA GLY A 498 8.32 -20.63 -11.54
C GLY A 498 8.64 -22.02 -12.06
N THR A 499 8.03 -22.49 -13.17
CA THR A 499 8.38 -23.80 -13.78
C THR A 499 9.72 -23.81 -14.53
N GLY A 500 10.62 -22.86 -14.24
CA GLY A 500 11.98 -22.80 -14.79
C GLY A 500 12.13 -22.16 -16.17
N SER A 501 11.14 -21.42 -16.67
CA SER A 501 11.21 -20.74 -17.98
C SER A 501 11.71 -19.30 -17.88
N SER A 502 12.29 -18.78 -18.97
CA SER A 502 12.58 -17.34 -19.14
C SER A 502 11.32 -16.48 -19.28
N ALA A 503 10.12 -17.07 -19.22
CA ALA A 503 8.85 -16.37 -19.33
C ALA A 503 8.50 -15.55 -18.07
N ASP A 504 9.10 -15.89 -16.92
CA ASP A 504 8.92 -15.17 -15.66
C ASP A 504 9.99 -14.08 -15.45
N PHE A 505 9.72 -13.14 -14.55
CA PHE A 505 10.60 -12.00 -14.32
C PHE A 505 11.69 -12.32 -13.30
N THR A 506 12.96 -12.27 -13.73
CA THR A 506 14.14 -12.44 -12.85
C THR A 506 15.25 -11.44 -13.20
N ARG A 507 15.36 -10.36 -12.42
CA ARG A 507 16.37 -9.30 -12.62
C ARG A 507 17.02 -8.87 -11.30
N GLY A 508 18.21 -8.31 -11.35
CA GLY A 508 18.82 -7.65 -10.18
C GLY A 508 18.07 -6.38 -9.78
N LEU A 509 18.14 -5.98 -8.50
CA LEU A 509 17.67 -4.67 -8.05
C LEU A 509 18.80 -3.65 -8.25
N GLY A 510 18.56 -2.56 -8.98
CA GLY A 510 19.53 -1.47 -9.10
C GLY A 510 19.44 -0.64 -10.38
N ALA A 511 20.36 0.31 -10.52
CA ALA A 511 20.40 1.27 -11.62
C ALA A 511 21.26 0.85 -12.83
N ALA A 512 21.91 -0.33 -12.78
CA ALA A 512 22.72 -0.85 -13.88
C ALA A 512 21.86 -1.59 -14.93
N ALA A 513 22.35 -1.70 -16.17
CA ALA A 513 21.71 -2.52 -17.18
C ALA A 513 21.47 -3.96 -16.68
N GLY A 514 20.34 -4.55 -17.06
CA GLY A 514 19.88 -5.86 -16.62
C GLY A 514 19.05 -5.81 -15.34
N ASN A 515 18.99 -4.65 -14.65
CA ASN A 515 18.28 -4.52 -13.39
C ASN A 515 16.89 -3.90 -13.56
N VAL A 516 16.12 -4.01 -12.48
CA VAL A 516 14.88 -3.29 -12.23
C VAL A 516 15.08 -2.33 -11.07
N THR A 517 14.34 -1.22 -11.07
CA THR A 517 14.38 -0.30 -9.94
C THR A 517 13.13 0.57 -9.79
N TRP A 518 12.85 0.96 -8.55
CA TRP A 518 11.89 2.02 -8.17
C TRP A 518 12.59 3.34 -7.83
N GLY A 519 13.93 3.32 -7.76
CA GLY A 519 14.76 4.52 -7.65
C GLY A 519 16.24 4.28 -7.92
N ALA A 520 16.96 5.26 -8.45
CA ALA A 520 18.27 4.98 -9.03
C ALA A 520 19.40 5.51 -8.14
N GLY A 521 19.77 4.84 -7.05
CA GLY A 521 21.02 5.24 -6.39
C GLY A 521 20.95 6.66 -5.80
N THR A 522 21.97 7.46 -6.12
CA THR A 522 22.08 8.92 -5.88
C THR A 522 21.16 9.77 -6.79
N THR A 523 20.40 9.14 -7.68
CA THR A 523 19.44 9.76 -8.59
C THR A 523 18.02 9.35 -8.15
N ASN A 524 17.41 10.26 -7.38
CA ASN A 524 16.13 10.18 -6.67
C ASN A 524 14.87 10.01 -7.56
N GLU A 525 14.89 9.14 -8.56
CA GLU A 525 13.64 8.66 -9.16
C GLU A 525 12.86 7.92 -8.09
N VAL A 526 11.68 8.39 -7.73
CA VAL A 526 10.88 7.77 -6.68
C VAL A 526 9.44 7.74 -7.13
N GLY A 527 8.76 6.67 -6.80
CA GLY A 527 7.37 6.51 -7.14
C GLY A 527 6.82 5.15 -6.82
N SER A 528 5.51 5.03 -6.96
CA SER A 528 4.83 3.75 -6.84
C SER A 528 5.07 2.92 -8.10
N GLY A 529 4.88 1.61 -8.03
CA GLY A 529 4.94 0.77 -9.24
C GLY A 529 5.05 -0.70 -8.93
N GLY A 530 4.97 -1.56 -9.94
CA GLY A 530 5.19 -2.99 -9.75
C GLY A 530 4.77 -3.82 -10.95
N PHE A 531 4.07 -4.93 -10.70
CA PHE A 531 3.87 -6.00 -11.69
C PHE A 531 2.46 -6.55 -11.72
N SER A 532 2.04 -7.07 -12.87
CA SER A 532 0.82 -7.88 -13.00
C SER A 532 1.08 -9.07 -13.93
N ALA A 533 0.08 -9.95 -14.06
CA ALA A 533 0.15 -11.13 -14.92
C ALA A 533 -1.06 -11.20 -15.86
N PHE A 534 -0.83 -11.58 -17.11
CA PHE A 534 -1.88 -11.74 -18.12
C PHE A 534 -1.69 -13.02 -18.94
N GLY A 535 -2.79 -13.70 -19.24
CA GLY A 535 -2.86 -14.90 -20.08
C GLY A 535 -2.45 -16.18 -19.37
N SER A 536 -1.43 -16.14 -18.50
CA SER A 536 -1.01 -17.25 -17.64
C SER A 536 -0.36 -16.71 -16.37
N ASN A 537 -0.36 -17.52 -15.30
CA ASN A 537 0.25 -17.12 -14.03
C ASN A 537 1.74 -16.80 -14.23
N ALA A 538 2.25 -15.83 -13.49
CA ALA A 538 3.63 -15.38 -13.59
C ALA A 538 4.29 -15.30 -12.22
N SER A 539 5.60 -15.45 -12.18
CA SER A 539 6.39 -15.18 -10.97
C SER A 539 7.38 -14.03 -11.16
N VAL A 540 7.67 -13.34 -10.06
CA VAL A 540 8.65 -12.25 -9.99
C VAL A 540 9.69 -12.57 -8.91
N ASN A 541 10.95 -12.54 -9.32
CA ASN A 541 12.12 -12.60 -8.45
C ASN A 541 13.06 -11.42 -8.74
N ILE A 542 13.35 -10.66 -7.71
CA ILE A 542 14.23 -9.49 -7.76
C ILE A 542 15.50 -9.78 -6.94
N GLY A 543 16.66 -9.59 -7.54
CA GLY A 543 17.96 -9.94 -6.94
C GLY A 543 18.87 -10.74 -7.87
N GLY A 544 18.35 -11.24 -9.00
CA GLY A 544 19.15 -11.81 -10.08
C GLY A 544 19.68 -13.24 -9.86
N ASN A 545 19.35 -13.87 -8.74
CA ASN A 545 19.77 -15.23 -8.39
C ASN A 545 18.57 -16.20 -8.39
N ALA A 546 18.81 -17.51 -8.52
CA ALA A 546 17.77 -18.53 -8.41
C ALA A 546 17.02 -18.49 -7.06
N THR A 547 17.66 -17.96 -6.01
CA THR A 547 17.07 -17.72 -4.70
C THR A 547 16.63 -16.26 -4.56
N PRO A 548 15.38 -15.99 -4.14
CA PRO A 548 14.90 -14.62 -3.94
C PRO A 548 15.63 -13.89 -2.81
N SER A 549 16.14 -12.68 -3.09
CA SER A 549 16.74 -11.80 -2.09
C SER A 549 15.68 -11.11 -1.23
N THR A 550 15.97 -10.83 0.04
CA THR A 550 15.11 -9.96 0.86
C THR A 550 15.13 -8.54 0.31
N LEU A 551 13.94 -7.96 0.07
CA LEU A 551 13.77 -6.58 -0.35
C LEU A 551 13.45 -5.72 0.86
N GLN A 552 14.32 -4.77 1.16
CA GLN A 552 14.13 -3.82 2.25
C GLN A 552 13.41 -2.57 1.73
N TRP A 553 12.26 -2.24 2.32
CA TRP A 553 11.55 -0.99 2.05
C TRP A 553 12.44 0.22 2.36
N ASN A 554 12.27 1.29 1.59
CA ASN A 554 13.05 2.50 1.74
C ASN A 554 14.57 2.28 1.55
N SER A 555 14.95 1.23 0.84
CA SER A 555 16.30 1.07 0.33
C SER A 555 16.45 1.83 -0.99
N THR A 556 17.67 2.20 -1.33
CA THR A 556 18.03 3.10 -2.43
C THR A 556 17.42 2.77 -3.81
N ASN A 557 17.08 1.50 -4.07
CA ASN A 557 16.54 1.08 -5.37
C ASN A 557 15.18 0.38 -5.29
N PHE A 558 14.66 0.15 -4.09
CA PHE A 558 13.32 -0.41 -3.88
C PHE A 558 12.33 0.71 -3.56
N VAL A 559 11.06 0.35 -3.32
CA VAL A 559 10.00 1.31 -3.04
C VAL A 559 10.37 2.19 -1.84
N GLY A 560 10.34 3.51 -2.06
CA GLY A 560 10.66 4.51 -1.03
C GLY A 560 9.54 4.70 -0.02
N ASP A 561 9.83 5.47 1.04
CA ASP A 561 8.81 5.96 1.95
C ASP A 561 7.70 6.70 1.21
N GLY A 562 6.45 6.38 1.54
CA GLY A 562 5.29 7.08 1.01
C GLY A 562 4.88 6.73 -0.42
N TYR A 563 5.42 5.66 -0.99
CA TYR A 563 4.99 5.10 -2.28
C TYR A 563 4.45 3.69 -2.12
N ALA A 564 3.69 3.22 -3.11
CA ALA A 564 3.08 1.90 -3.08
C ALA A 564 3.84 0.89 -3.95
N LEU A 565 3.97 -0.35 -3.45
CA LEU A 565 4.23 -1.50 -4.31
C LEU A 565 2.90 -1.91 -4.95
N ILE A 566 2.83 -1.86 -6.28
CA ILE A 566 1.58 -2.08 -7.01
C ILE A 566 1.58 -3.47 -7.66
N PHE A 567 0.47 -4.17 -7.50
CA PHE A 567 0.19 -5.41 -8.21
C PHE A 567 -1.14 -5.35 -8.96
N GLY A 568 -1.28 -6.19 -9.97
CA GLY A 568 -2.49 -6.25 -10.80
C GLY A 568 -2.65 -5.02 -11.70
N SER A 569 -3.62 -5.09 -12.59
CA SER A 569 -4.02 -4.05 -13.53
C SER A 569 -5.52 -4.21 -13.81
N THR A 570 -6.19 -3.22 -14.39
CA THR A 570 -7.62 -3.36 -14.73
C THR A 570 -7.87 -4.40 -15.83
N LYS A 571 -6.83 -4.89 -16.53
CA LYS A 571 -6.93 -5.90 -17.58
C LYS A 571 -6.23 -7.22 -17.24
N SER A 572 -5.61 -7.38 -16.07
CA SER A 572 -5.04 -8.68 -15.69
C SER A 572 -6.12 -9.73 -15.45
N ASN A 573 -5.70 -10.98 -15.61
CA ASN A 573 -6.57 -12.15 -15.53
C ASN A 573 -5.83 -13.41 -15.06
N ALA A 574 -4.65 -13.23 -14.43
CA ALA A 574 -3.81 -14.32 -13.98
C ALA A 574 -3.16 -14.01 -12.63
N VAL A 575 -2.73 -15.05 -11.92
CA VAL A 575 -2.09 -14.90 -10.61
C VAL A 575 -0.63 -14.47 -10.77
N LEU A 576 -0.22 -13.48 -10.00
CA LEU A 576 1.18 -13.08 -9.87
C LEU A 576 1.75 -13.61 -8.53
N THR A 577 2.84 -14.37 -8.58
CA THR A 577 3.58 -14.81 -7.40
C THR A 577 4.85 -13.98 -7.24
N PHE A 578 4.90 -13.14 -6.21
CA PHE A 578 6.09 -12.36 -5.85
C PHE A 578 6.92 -13.14 -4.83
N LEU A 579 8.12 -13.56 -5.23
CA LEU A 579 8.89 -14.57 -4.49
C LEU A 579 9.74 -13.98 -3.36
N ASN A 580 10.06 -12.70 -3.43
CA ASN A 580 10.99 -12.06 -2.51
C ASN A 580 10.39 -11.84 -1.11
N PRO A 581 11.13 -12.17 -0.02
CA PRO A 581 10.82 -11.66 1.30
C PRO A 581 10.86 -10.13 1.33
N ILE A 582 10.03 -9.51 2.16
CA ILE A 582 9.96 -8.05 2.30
C ILE A 582 10.21 -7.65 3.76
N GLN A 583 11.20 -6.79 3.98
CA GLN A 583 11.39 -6.12 5.27
C GLN A 583 10.74 -4.73 5.18
N LEU A 584 9.72 -4.46 6.01
CA LEU A 584 8.94 -3.22 5.97
C LEU A 584 9.70 -2.00 6.52
N ASP A 585 10.74 -2.22 7.32
CA ASP A 585 11.59 -1.16 7.88
C ASP A 585 13.02 -1.21 7.32
N ASN A 586 13.82 -0.22 7.68
CA ASN A 586 15.25 -0.17 7.35
C ASN A 586 16.14 -0.68 8.49
N GLY A 587 15.59 -1.42 9.46
CA GLY A 587 16.28 -1.86 10.66
C GLY A 587 16.49 -0.78 11.73
N SER A 588 16.02 0.46 11.54
CA SER A 588 16.03 1.52 12.56
C SER A 588 14.63 1.72 13.16
N ALA A 589 14.53 1.67 14.48
CA ALA A 589 13.32 2.07 15.20
C ALA A 589 13.16 3.60 15.13
N ILE A 590 11.93 4.07 14.91
CA ILE A 590 11.42 5.47 14.81
C ILE A 590 11.94 6.31 13.62
N PRO A 591 11.10 6.87 12.72
CA PRO A 591 9.69 7.32 12.85
C PRO A 591 8.60 6.29 12.43
N TYR A 592 7.32 6.66 12.55
CA TYR A 592 6.19 5.88 12.00
C TYR A 592 6.33 5.68 10.49
N GLN A 593 6.08 4.47 10.02
CA GLN A 593 6.21 4.07 8.63
C GLN A 593 4.95 3.31 8.20
N LEU A 594 4.35 3.73 7.09
CA LEU A 594 3.23 3.01 6.46
C LEU A 594 3.65 2.51 5.08
N ARG A 595 3.51 1.20 4.85
CA ARG A 595 3.91 0.53 3.62
C ARG A 595 2.68 0.12 2.83
N GLU A 596 2.42 0.79 1.72
CA GLU A 596 1.27 0.46 0.90
C GLU A 596 1.61 -0.66 -0.09
N ILE A 597 0.87 -1.76 0.00
CA ILE A 597 0.75 -2.76 -1.06
C ILE A 597 -0.63 -2.63 -1.68
N ARG A 598 -0.65 -2.21 -2.95
CA ARG A 598 -1.88 -1.97 -3.72
C ARG A 598 -2.10 -3.13 -4.67
N VAL A 599 -3.26 -3.78 -4.62
CA VAL A 599 -3.63 -4.81 -5.62
C VAL A 599 -4.85 -4.32 -6.40
N ILE A 600 -4.62 -3.94 -7.66
CA ILE A 600 -5.67 -3.52 -8.59
C ILE A 600 -6.41 -4.78 -9.07
N GLY A 601 -7.75 -4.76 -8.98
CA GLY A 601 -8.57 -5.85 -9.49
C GLY A 601 -8.85 -5.71 -10.99
N GLY A 602 -8.45 -6.71 -11.77
CA GLY A 602 -8.75 -6.86 -13.19
C GLY A 602 -9.90 -7.82 -13.46
N ALA A 603 -10.16 -8.07 -14.75
CA ALA A 603 -11.29 -8.86 -15.24
C ALA A 603 -11.32 -10.31 -14.74
N GLY A 604 -10.17 -10.88 -14.36
CA GLY A 604 -10.09 -12.24 -13.81
C GLY A 604 -10.22 -12.33 -12.27
N GLY A 605 -10.48 -11.22 -11.57
CA GLY A 605 -10.48 -11.21 -10.11
C GLY A 605 -9.06 -11.38 -9.55
N ASP A 606 -8.16 -10.48 -9.96
CA ASP A 606 -6.72 -10.62 -9.73
C ASP A 606 -6.34 -10.97 -8.29
N SER A 607 -5.40 -11.90 -8.22
CA SER A 607 -4.80 -12.36 -6.98
C SER A 607 -3.29 -12.27 -7.10
N THR A 608 -2.66 -11.67 -6.09
CA THR A 608 -1.21 -11.66 -5.94
C THR A 608 -0.82 -12.47 -4.72
N VAL A 609 0.13 -13.38 -4.87
CA VAL A 609 0.71 -14.16 -3.78
C VAL A 609 2.06 -13.57 -3.40
N LEU A 610 2.21 -13.13 -2.16
CA LEU A 610 3.52 -12.85 -1.57
C LEU A 610 4.04 -14.14 -0.93
N ALA A 611 4.96 -14.78 -1.64
CA ALA A 611 5.54 -16.07 -1.24
C ALA A 611 6.73 -15.93 -0.29
N GLY A 612 7.36 -14.74 -0.25
CA GLY A 612 8.36 -14.40 0.75
C GLY A 612 7.72 -13.91 2.05
N ALA A 613 8.41 -14.17 3.17
CA ALA A 613 7.99 -13.68 4.48
C ALA A 613 8.07 -12.15 4.57
N ILE A 614 7.10 -11.54 5.25
CA ILE A 614 7.12 -10.13 5.64
C ILE A 614 7.60 -10.00 7.08
N THR A 615 8.60 -9.13 7.29
CA THR A 615 9.17 -8.78 8.59
C THR A 615 9.15 -7.27 8.81
N GLY A 616 9.22 -6.82 10.06
CA GLY A 616 9.25 -5.40 10.40
C GLY A 616 8.89 -5.12 11.86
N ALA A 617 9.35 -3.99 12.37
CA ALA A 617 9.11 -3.53 13.74
C ALA A 617 7.67 -3.01 13.95
N SER A 618 7.34 -2.68 15.21
CA SER A 618 5.99 -2.25 15.63
C SER A 618 5.54 -0.89 15.09
N ASN A 619 6.44 -0.11 14.50
CA ASN A 619 6.16 1.19 13.87
C ASN A 619 6.08 1.09 12.33
N ALA A 620 6.23 -0.10 11.75
CA ALA A 620 6.17 -0.35 10.32
C ALA A 620 4.85 -1.04 9.98
N ASP A 621 3.82 -0.24 9.74
CA ASP A 621 2.48 -0.69 9.40
C ASP A 621 2.41 -1.15 7.93
N LEU A 622 1.63 -2.20 7.68
CA LEU A 622 1.26 -2.66 6.34
C LEU A 622 -0.12 -2.13 5.97
N LEU A 623 -0.24 -1.46 4.84
CA LEU A 623 -1.51 -1.02 4.26
C LEU A 623 -1.82 -1.82 2.99
N LYS A 624 -2.98 -2.49 2.96
CA LYS A 624 -3.56 -3.11 1.77
C LYS A 624 -4.63 -2.20 1.17
N THR A 625 -4.44 -1.81 -0.09
CA THR A 625 -5.41 -1.06 -0.90
C THR A 625 -5.71 -1.77 -2.23
N GLY A 626 -6.64 -1.19 -3.01
CA GLY A 626 -7.11 -1.74 -4.28
C GLY A 626 -8.09 -2.90 -4.11
N SER A 627 -8.97 -3.08 -5.09
CA SER A 627 -10.08 -4.04 -5.06
C SER A 627 -9.64 -5.51 -5.16
N GLY A 628 -8.41 -5.79 -5.61
CA GLY A 628 -7.90 -7.15 -5.81
C GLY A 628 -7.52 -7.87 -4.51
N THR A 629 -7.11 -9.13 -4.65
CA THR A 629 -6.74 -10.02 -3.54
C THR A 629 -5.23 -10.05 -3.32
N LEU A 630 -4.77 -9.80 -2.08
CA LEU A 630 -3.39 -10.02 -1.66
C LEU A 630 -3.33 -11.27 -0.78
N ASN A 631 -2.54 -12.27 -1.15
CA ASN A 631 -2.36 -13.49 -0.37
C ASN A 631 -0.96 -13.56 0.25
N LEU A 632 -0.88 -13.60 1.57
CA LEU A 632 0.34 -13.83 2.33
C LEU A 632 0.49 -15.33 2.59
N SER A 633 1.34 -16.01 1.83
CA SER A 633 1.49 -17.48 1.90
C SER A 633 2.66 -17.96 2.76
N ALA A 634 3.58 -17.07 3.11
CA ALA A 634 4.70 -17.37 4.00
C ALA A 634 4.32 -17.25 5.48
N ALA A 635 5.27 -17.56 6.36
CA ALA A 635 5.20 -17.20 7.78
C ALA A 635 5.63 -15.73 7.96
N ASN A 636 4.67 -14.87 8.28
CA ASN A 636 4.86 -13.43 8.45
C ASN A 636 4.94 -13.08 9.93
N SER A 637 5.92 -12.25 10.30
CA SER A 637 6.26 -11.97 11.71
C SER A 637 6.44 -10.47 12.00
N TYR A 638 5.96 -9.59 11.12
CA TYR A 638 6.02 -8.14 11.35
C TYR A 638 5.10 -7.71 12.50
N SER A 639 5.56 -6.73 13.28
CA SER A 639 4.88 -6.29 14.51
C SER A 639 4.03 -5.03 14.34
N GLY A 640 4.15 -4.31 13.21
CA GLY A 640 3.28 -3.17 12.89
C GLY A 640 1.85 -3.60 12.54
N ASN A 641 0.94 -2.63 12.54
CA ASN A 641 -0.47 -2.88 12.27
C ASN A 641 -0.70 -3.26 10.80
N THR A 642 -1.78 -3.98 10.53
CA THR A 642 -2.25 -4.32 9.19
C THR A 642 -3.55 -3.58 8.91
N LEU A 643 -3.53 -2.59 8.03
CA LEU A 643 -4.68 -1.80 7.63
C LEU A 643 -5.19 -2.37 6.30
N ILE A 644 -6.43 -2.84 6.25
CA ILE A 644 -7.06 -3.45 5.07
C ILE A 644 -8.17 -2.51 4.63
N ASN A 645 -7.85 -1.62 3.68
CA ASN A 645 -8.77 -0.58 3.24
C ASN A 645 -9.75 -1.07 2.16
N GLN A 646 -9.27 -1.90 1.23
CA GLN A 646 -10.05 -2.38 0.08
C GLN A 646 -9.64 -3.80 -0.33
N GLY A 647 -10.58 -4.50 -0.96
CA GLY A 647 -10.39 -5.86 -1.46
C GLY A 647 -10.22 -6.87 -0.33
N THR A 648 -9.48 -7.93 -0.61
CA THR A 648 -9.27 -9.04 0.33
C THR A 648 -7.79 -9.20 0.65
N LEU A 649 -7.47 -9.29 1.94
CA LEU A 649 -6.19 -9.82 2.42
C LEU A 649 -6.40 -11.28 2.84
N VAL A 650 -5.76 -12.21 2.17
CA VAL A 650 -5.72 -13.64 2.53
C VAL A 650 -4.45 -13.92 3.32
N VAL A 651 -4.57 -14.57 4.46
CA VAL A 651 -3.45 -15.18 5.19
C VAL A 651 -3.57 -16.70 5.01
N SER A 652 -2.77 -17.25 4.08
CA SER A 652 -2.72 -18.70 3.80
C SER A 652 -1.52 -19.40 4.44
N GLY A 653 -0.47 -18.64 4.78
CA GLY A 653 0.64 -19.12 5.59
C GLY A 653 0.36 -18.99 7.09
N SER A 654 1.23 -18.32 7.82
CA SER A 654 1.01 -18.00 9.23
C SER A 654 1.27 -16.52 9.51
N TYR A 655 0.49 -15.93 10.42
CA TYR A 655 0.78 -14.62 11.00
C TYR A 655 0.98 -14.74 12.51
N THR A 656 2.18 -14.41 12.96
CA THR A 656 2.57 -14.41 14.39
C THR A 656 3.01 -13.02 14.88
N GLY A 657 2.73 -11.99 14.09
CA GLY A 657 3.01 -10.61 14.43
C GLY A 657 2.19 -10.11 15.62
N THR A 658 2.63 -9.00 16.22
CA THR A 658 1.95 -8.43 17.40
C THR A 658 0.99 -7.29 17.07
N GLY A 659 0.96 -6.82 15.82
CA GLY A 659 0.19 -5.68 15.39
C GLY A 659 -1.32 -5.95 15.36
N LYS A 660 -2.11 -4.88 15.37
CA LYS A 660 -3.56 -4.97 15.18
C LYS A 660 -3.86 -5.15 13.68
N ALA A 661 -4.94 -5.85 13.34
CA ALA A 661 -5.56 -5.73 12.02
C ALA A 661 -6.74 -4.75 12.08
N ILE A 662 -6.91 -3.93 11.05
CA ILE A 662 -8.04 -3.00 10.91
C ILE A 662 -8.66 -3.24 9.54
N VAL A 663 -9.89 -3.75 9.52
CA VAL A 663 -10.64 -4.11 8.31
C VAL A 663 -11.71 -3.06 8.05
N SER A 664 -11.54 -2.29 6.98
CA SER A 664 -12.51 -1.27 6.58
C SER A 664 -13.81 -1.87 6.07
N SER A 665 -14.88 -1.07 6.10
CA SER A 665 -16.15 -1.42 5.46
C SER A 665 -15.93 -1.82 3.99
N GLY A 666 -16.52 -2.94 3.58
CA GLY A 666 -16.37 -3.50 2.24
C GLY A 666 -15.06 -4.25 1.98
N ALA A 667 -14.11 -4.25 2.92
CA ALA A 667 -12.89 -5.04 2.85
C ALA A 667 -13.01 -6.34 3.65
N THR A 668 -12.16 -7.32 3.34
CA THR A 668 -12.14 -8.63 4.00
C THR A 668 -10.74 -9.06 4.45
N LEU A 669 -10.62 -9.51 5.69
CA LEU A 669 -9.52 -10.34 6.16
C LEU A 669 -9.95 -11.82 6.07
N GLN A 670 -9.33 -12.58 5.17
CA GLN A 670 -9.57 -14.00 4.98
C GLN A 670 -8.44 -14.83 5.58
N ILE A 671 -8.78 -15.78 6.44
CA ILE A 671 -7.82 -16.69 7.08
C ILE A 671 -8.01 -18.07 6.48
N SER A 672 -6.97 -18.59 5.83
CA SER A 672 -6.91 -19.93 5.22
C SER A 672 -5.72 -20.75 5.71
N GLY A 673 -4.78 -20.11 6.41
CA GLY A 673 -3.74 -20.74 7.22
C GLY A 673 -3.92 -20.36 8.70
N ASN A 674 -2.85 -19.97 9.38
CA ASN A 674 -2.88 -19.68 10.82
C ASN A 674 -2.82 -18.17 11.11
N TYR A 675 -3.72 -17.66 11.95
CA TYR A 675 -3.70 -16.28 12.42
C TYR A 675 -3.86 -16.21 13.94
N THR A 676 -2.84 -15.73 14.64
CA THR A 676 -2.90 -15.55 16.11
C THR A 676 -3.21 -14.10 16.46
N VAL A 677 -4.35 -13.86 17.13
CA VAL A 677 -4.73 -12.53 17.61
C VAL A 677 -4.02 -12.23 18.94
N SER A 678 -2.91 -11.49 18.84
CA SER A 678 -2.16 -10.97 20.01
C SER A 678 -2.80 -9.74 20.63
N SER A 679 -3.37 -8.86 19.82
CA SER A 679 -3.94 -7.58 20.24
C SER A 679 -5.38 -7.45 19.79
N ALA A 680 -5.62 -7.09 18.52
CA ALA A 680 -6.97 -6.95 18.03
C ALA A 680 -7.09 -7.09 16.51
N ILE A 681 -8.27 -7.53 16.05
CA ILE A 681 -8.81 -7.35 14.70
C ILE A 681 -10.00 -6.40 14.84
N ASN A 682 -9.93 -5.23 14.22
CA ASN A 682 -10.93 -4.17 14.35
C ASN A 682 -11.51 -3.72 13.02
N GLY A 683 -12.45 -2.78 13.10
CA GLY A 683 -13.08 -2.15 11.95
C GLY A 683 -14.46 -2.74 11.64
N THR A 684 -15.08 -2.22 10.59
CA THR A 684 -16.46 -2.54 10.19
C THR A 684 -16.54 -3.50 9.00
N GLY A 685 -15.40 -3.97 8.51
CA GLY A 685 -15.32 -5.00 7.48
C GLY A 685 -15.53 -6.42 8.01
N ASN A 686 -15.19 -7.38 7.16
CA ASN A 686 -15.42 -8.81 7.42
C ASN A 686 -14.11 -9.52 7.78
N THR A 687 -14.18 -10.39 8.79
CA THR A 687 -13.15 -11.40 9.05
C THR A 687 -13.75 -12.78 8.77
N VAL A 688 -13.11 -13.54 7.90
CA VAL A 688 -13.62 -14.84 7.45
C VAL A 688 -12.56 -15.92 7.66
N VAL A 689 -12.90 -16.96 8.41
CA VAL A 689 -12.06 -18.16 8.56
C VAL A 689 -12.58 -19.22 7.60
N THR A 690 -11.76 -19.57 6.62
CA THR A 690 -12.09 -20.49 5.53
C THR A 690 -11.55 -21.90 5.81
N SER A 691 -11.87 -22.86 4.94
CA SER A 691 -11.40 -24.24 5.08
C SER A 691 -9.87 -24.33 5.23
N GLY A 692 -9.41 -25.03 6.28
CA GLY A 692 -7.97 -25.13 6.61
C GLY A 692 -7.43 -23.96 7.43
N GLY A 693 -8.18 -22.87 7.53
CA GLY A 693 -7.83 -21.70 8.33
C GLY A 693 -8.07 -21.91 9.83
N THR A 694 -7.20 -21.35 10.65
CA THR A 694 -7.32 -21.32 12.11
C THR A 694 -7.12 -19.91 12.65
N LEU A 695 -8.11 -19.39 13.37
CA LEU A 695 -8.02 -18.15 14.15
C LEU A 695 -7.80 -18.48 15.62
N SER A 696 -6.74 -17.96 16.23
CA SER A 696 -6.34 -18.26 17.62
C SER A 696 -5.98 -17.01 18.43
N GLY A 697 -5.59 -17.18 19.70
CA GLY A 697 -5.14 -16.09 20.58
C GLY A 697 -6.15 -15.68 21.65
N THR A 698 -5.91 -14.54 22.29
CA THR A 698 -6.70 -14.00 23.43
C THR A 698 -7.02 -12.51 23.27
N GLY A 699 -6.87 -11.96 22.06
CA GLY A 699 -7.16 -10.55 21.79
C GLY A 699 -8.65 -10.26 21.61
N THR A 700 -8.94 -9.20 20.84
CA THR A 700 -10.31 -8.79 20.49
C THR A 700 -10.54 -8.87 18.98
N VAL A 701 -11.70 -9.33 18.53
CA VAL A 701 -12.13 -9.33 17.11
C VAL A 701 -13.44 -8.55 17.02
N SER A 702 -13.38 -7.23 16.85
CA SER A 702 -14.58 -6.39 16.79
C SER A 702 -15.25 -6.35 15.41
N SER A 703 -14.52 -6.69 14.34
CA SER A 703 -15.09 -6.93 13.01
C SER A 703 -16.08 -8.11 13.03
N ALA A 704 -17.05 -8.15 12.11
CA ALA A 704 -17.91 -9.31 11.95
C ALA A 704 -17.07 -10.56 11.61
N LEU A 705 -17.19 -11.62 12.42
CA LEU A 705 -16.43 -12.85 12.26
C LEU A 705 -17.32 -13.95 11.69
N THR A 706 -16.92 -14.55 10.58
CA THR A 706 -17.60 -15.71 9.98
C THR A 706 -16.66 -16.91 9.92
N LEU A 707 -17.08 -18.03 10.49
CA LEU A 707 -16.45 -19.32 10.28
C LEU A 707 -17.19 -20.08 9.19
N GLN A 708 -16.49 -20.33 8.08
CA GLN A 708 -17.00 -21.19 7.01
C GLN A 708 -16.74 -22.67 7.35
N ARG A 709 -17.38 -23.56 6.59
CA ARG A 709 -17.15 -25.01 6.71
C ARG A 709 -15.66 -25.34 6.58
N GLY A 710 -15.13 -26.09 7.54
CA GLY A 710 -13.70 -26.44 7.63
C GLY A 710 -12.80 -25.35 8.24
N GLY A 711 -13.34 -24.18 8.58
CA GLY A 711 -12.62 -23.14 9.33
C GLY A 711 -12.61 -23.44 10.83
N THR A 712 -11.53 -23.08 11.52
CA THR A 712 -11.32 -23.40 12.94
C THR A 712 -11.16 -22.14 13.79
N LEU A 713 -11.89 -22.06 14.91
CA LEU A 713 -11.68 -21.09 15.97
C LEU A 713 -11.03 -21.82 17.14
N ALA A 714 -9.78 -21.48 17.43
CA ALA A 714 -8.98 -22.09 18.47
C ALA A 714 -8.39 -21.02 19.38
N PRO A 715 -9.19 -20.40 20.27
CA PRO A 715 -8.64 -19.48 21.27
C PRO A 715 -7.49 -20.17 22.03
N SER A 716 -6.55 -19.38 22.59
CA SER A 716 -5.34 -19.91 23.26
C SER A 716 -5.65 -20.97 24.33
N THR A 717 -4.64 -21.68 24.86
CA THR A 717 -4.84 -22.79 25.83
C THR A 717 -5.72 -22.41 27.01
N THR A 718 -5.57 -21.19 27.52
CA THR A 718 -6.48 -20.52 28.45
C THR A 718 -6.68 -19.08 27.98
N GLY A 719 -7.61 -18.36 28.59
CA GLY A 719 -7.91 -16.98 28.25
C GLY A 719 -9.19 -16.80 27.45
N LYS A 720 -9.53 -15.54 27.24
CA LYS A 720 -10.75 -15.09 26.57
C LYS A 720 -10.38 -14.49 25.22
N LEU A 721 -11.03 -14.93 24.16
CA LEU A 721 -11.08 -14.20 22.90
C LEU A 721 -12.37 -13.38 22.89
N THR A 722 -12.25 -12.05 22.88
CA THR A 722 -13.43 -11.17 22.84
C THR A 722 -13.82 -10.93 21.39
N THR A 723 -15.10 -11.02 21.04
CA THR A 723 -15.54 -10.86 19.64
C THR A 723 -16.75 -9.94 19.53
N GLY A 724 -16.97 -9.35 18.36
CA GLY A 724 -18.25 -8.81 17.95
C GLY A 724 -19.21 -9.95 17.57
N ASN A 725 -20.05 -9.72 16.56
CA ASN A 725 -20.94 -10.75 16.03
C ASN A 725 -20.12 -11.89 15.41
N VAL A 726 -20.55 -13.12 15.70
CA VAL A 726 -19.94 -14.34 15.16
C VAL A 726 -20.99 -15.18 14.47
N VAL A 727 -20.69 -15.64 13.25
CA VAL A 727 -21.49 -16.63 12.53
C VAL A 727 -20.65 -17.89 12.40
N MET A 728 -21.17 -19.05 12.81
CA MET A 728 -20.52 -20.34 12.59
C MET A 728 -21.36 -21.23 11.68
N ALA A 729 -20.82 -21.53 10.49
CA ALA A 729 -21.44 -22.49 9.58
C ALA A 729 -21.26 -23.93 10.10
N GLY A 730 -22.19 -24.82 9.75
CA GLY A 730 -21.99 -26.25 9.98
C GLY A 730 -20.72 -26.77 9.31
N GLY A 731 -20.05 -27.70 9.99
CA GLY A 731 -18.75 -28.27 9.65
C GLY A 731 -17.56 -27.34 9.92
N SER A 732 -17.75 -26.15 10.51
CA SER A 732 -16.66 -25.42 11.15
C SER A 732 -16.28 -26.05 12.49
N THR A 733 -15.15 -25.65 13.07
CA THR A 733 -14.60 -26.24 14.30
C THR A 733 -14.36 -25.20 15.38
N PHE A 734 -14.78 -25.47 16.60
CA PHE A 734 -14.33 -24.79 17.81
C PHE A 734 -13.40 -25.71 18.61
N VAL A 735 -12.23 -25.21 19.01
CA VAL A 735 -11.28 -25.94 19.87
C VAL A 735 -11.39 -25.46 21.31
N LEU A 736 -11.94 -26.31 22.16
CA LEU A 736 -11.97 -26.13 23.62
C LEU A 736 -10.72 -26.74 24.24
N ASN A 737 -9.87 -25.89 24.82
CA ASN A 737 -8.78 -26.31 25.68
C ASN A 737 -9.23 -26.16 27.13
N TYR A 738 -9.01 -27.19 27.95
CA TYR A 738 -9.46 -27.23 29.34
C TYR A 738 -8.41 -27.79 30.31
N ASN A 739 -8.52 -27.36 31.57
CA ASN A 739 -7.70 -27.82 32.69
C ASN A 739 -8.30 -29.10 33.27
N ASN A 740 -7.52 -30.19 33.25
CA ASN A 740 -7.99 -31.52 33.64
C ASN A 740 -8.34 -31.66 35.14
N GLY A 741 -7.78 -30.78 35.98
CA GLY A 741 -7.94 -30.82 37.44
C GLY A 741 -9.00 -29.87 38.02
N ALA A 742 -9.72 -29.11 37.18
CA ALA A 742 -10.67 -28.12 37.67
C ALA A 742 -11.90 -28.77 38.34
N THR A 743 -12.33 -28.23 39.47
CA THR A 743 -13.53 -28.66 40.23
C THR A 743 -14.74 -27.76 40.02
N ASN A 744 -14.48 -26.49 39.67
CA ASN A 744 -15.48 -25.53 39.25
C ASN A 744 -14.84 -24.64 38.18
N PRO A 745 -14.83 -25.08 36.91
CA PRO A 745 -14.05 -24.43 35.86
C PRO A 745 -14.42 -22.96 35.69
N ASN A 746 -13.45 -22.06 35.81
CA ASN A 746 -13.64 -20.64 35.54
C ASN A 746 -13.32 -20.32 34.07
N PRO A 747 -14.30 -19.87 33.25
CA PRO A 747 -14.08 -19.56 31.84
C PRO A 747 -13.01 -18.47 31.65
N GLY A 748 -12.05 -18.73 30.76
CA GLY A 748 -10.90 -17.87 30.53
C GLY A 748 -9.72 -18.11 31.47
N VAL A 749 -9.88 -18.91 32.53
CA VAL A 749 -8.79 -19.31 33.44
C VAL A 749 -8.52 -20.80 33.34
N ASP A 750 -9.54 -21.63 33.58
CA ASP A 750 -9.45 -23.10 33.53
C ASP A 750 -9.77 -23.66 32.15
N ASN A 751 -10.37 -22.86 31.29
CA ASN A 751 -10.60 -23.20 29.89
C ASN A 751 -10.55 -21.95 29.04
N ASN A 752 -10.38 -22.15 27.74
CA ASN A 752 -10.52 -21.06 26.79
C ASN A 752 -12.00 -20.80 26.48
N VAL A 753 -12.33 -19.55 26.19
CA VAL A 753 -13.72 -19.11 25.96
C VAL A 753 -13.77 -18.00 24.92
N ILE A 754 -14.84 -17.98 24.11
CA ILE A 754 -15.19 -16.82 23.29
C ILE A 754 -16.27 -16.01 23.98
N VAL A 755 -16.11 -14.70 24.02
CA VAL A 755 -17.07 -13.82 24.67
C VAL A 755 -17.43 -12.64 23.77
N GLY A 756 -18.72 -12.48 23.49
CA GLY A 756 -19.27 -11.35 22.76
C GLY A 756 -19.09 -10.03 23.52
N SER A 757 -18.80 -8.95 22.80
CA SER A 757 -18.95 -7.58 23.30
C SER A 757 -20.42 -7.26 23.59
N THR A 758 -20.69 -6.16 24.30
CA THR A 758 -22.07 -5.72 24.58
C THR A 758 -22.90 -5.65 23.30
N GLY A 759 -24.04 -6.35 23.28
CA GLY A 759 -24.94 -6.43 22.14
C GLY A 759 -24.54 -7.41 21.04
N ALA A 760 -23.40 -8.12 21.18
CA ALA A 760 -22.94 -9.08 20.18
C ALA A 760 -23.81 -10.35 20.17
N VAL A 761 -24.02 -10.89 18.97
CA VAL A 761 -24.80 -12.11 18.71
C VAL A 761 -23.88 -13.23 18.23
N LEU A 762 -24.08 -14.43 18.78
CA LEU A 762 -23.57 -15.67 18.19
C LEU A 762 -24.68 -16.31 17.33
N ASP A 763 -24.48 -16.32 16.02
CA ASP A 763 -25.40 -16.87 15.04
C ASP A 763 -25.00 -18.28 14.63
N LEU A 764 -25.86 -19.25 14.96
CA LEU A 764 -25.73 -20.66 14.65
C LEU A 764 -26.89 -21.15 13.76
N THR A 765 -27.62 -20.24 13.12
CA THR A 765 -28.75 -20.60 12.23
C THR A 765 -28.36 -21.52 11.07
N GLY A 766 -27.08 -21.54 10.70
CA GLY A 766 -26.53 -22.42 9.66
C GLY A 766 -26.27 -23.86 10.09
N ILE A 767 -26.48 -24.24 11.37
CA ILE A 767 -26.23 -25.60 11.87
C ILE A 767 -27.51 -26.43 11.92
N SER A 768 -27.38 -27.74 11.70
CA SER A 768 -28.49 -28.70 11.81
C SER A 768 -27.96 -30.10 12.14
N THR A 769 -28.85 -31.08 12.35
CA THR A 769 -28.46 -32.47 12.56
C THR A 769 -27.73 -33.10 11.35
N SER A 770 -27.95 -32.56 10.15
CA SER A 770 -27.24 -32.95 8.92
C SER A 770 -26.02 -32.07 8.61
N ASN A 771 -25.91 -30.90 9.25
CA ASN A 771 -24.83 -29.93 9.06
C ASN A 771 -24.31 -29.45 10.42
N LYS A 772 -23.62 -30.35 11.13
CA LYS A 772 -23.25 -30.19 12.54
C LYS A 772 -22.02 -29.30 12.74
N LEU A 773 -21.93 -28.60 13.87
CA LEU A 773 -20.73 -27.89 14.29
C LEU A 773 -19.72 -28.87 14.91
N ASN A 774 -18.42 -28.73 14.65
CA ASN A 774 -17.42 -29.58 15.29
C ASN A 774 -16.94 -28.92 16.60
N LEU A 775 -16.98 -29.66 17.70
CA LEU A 775 -16.38 -29.28 18.97
C LEU A 775 -15.19 -30.23 19.24
N GLN A 776 -13.97 -29.70 19.15
CA GLN A 776 -12.76 -30.42 19.50
C GLN A 776 -12.36 -30.07 20.93
N ILE A 777 -12.15 -31.07 21.78
CA ILE A 777 -11.88 -30.87 23.21
C ILE A 777 -10.50 -31.46 23.56
N ASN A 778 -9.62 -30.63 24.08
CA ASN A 778 -8.23 -30.98 24.42
C ASN A 778 -7.89 -30.59 25.85
N ALA A 779 -7.23 -31.49 26.59
CA ALA A 779 -6.61 -31.12 27.87
C ALA A 779 -5.33 -30.32 27.61
N PHE A 780 -5.09 -29.23 28.35
CA PHE A 780 -3.81 -28.48 28.25
C PHE A 780 -2.90 -28.66 29.47
N THR A 781 -3.42 -29.22 30.58
CA THR A 781 -2.63 -29.60 31.76
C THR A 781 -2.57 -31.11 31.89
N THR A 782 -1.38 -31.62 32.20
CA THR A 782 -1.19 -33.02 32.60
C THR A 782 -1.52 -33.15 34.09
N GLY A 783 -2.44 -34.06 34.45
CA GLY A 783 -2.85 -34.25 35.85
C GLY A 783 -3.98 -35.27 36.04
N SER A 784 -4.24 -35.65 37.29
CA SER A 784 -5.34 -36.55 37.64
C SER A 784 -6.68 -35.86 37.38
N SER A 785 -7.58 -36.54 36.66
CA SER A 785 -8.94 -36.07 36.44
C SER A 785 -9.73 -36.01 37.75
N ASN A 786 -10.66 -35.06 37.87
CA ASN A 786 -11.62 -35.00 38.97
C ASN A 786 -12.56 -36.23 39.03
N GLY A 787 -12.67 -37.00 37.94
CA GLY A 787 -13.47 -38.24 37.91
C GLY A 787 -14.99 -38.01 38.03
N THR A 788 -15.42 -36.75 38.07
CA THR A 788 -16.80 -36.30 38.12
C THR A 788 -17.12 -35.43 36.91
N THR A 789 -18.40 -35.28 36.57
CA THR A 789 -18.83 -34.38 35.49
C THR A 789 -18.44 -32.95 35.82
N GLN A 790 -17.78 -32.29 34.89
CA GLN A 790 -17.46 -30.88 34.93
C GLN A 790 -18.15 -30.16 33.78
N VAL A 791 -18.59 -28.92 34.03
CA VAL A 791 -19.26 -28.08 33.04
C VAL A 791 -18.33 -26.95 32.64
N TYR A 792 -17.97 -26.91 31.36
CA TYR A 792 -17.11 -25.87 30.80
C TYR A 792 -17.93 -24.95 29.90
N THR A 793 -17.89 -23.64 30.16
CA THR A 793 -18.51 -22.65 29.28
C THR A 793 -17.51 -22.25 28.21
N PHE A 794 -17.86 -22.45 26.94
CA PHE A 794 -16.95 -22.17 25.82
C PHE A 794 -17.41 -20.99 24.96
N ALA A 795 -18.67 -20.55 25.09
CA ALA A 795 -19.17 -19.32 24.48
C ALA A 795 -20.10 -18.55 25.43
N GLN A 796 -19.98 -17.21 25.46
CA GLN A 796 -20.87 -16.29 26.19
C GLN A 796 -21.17 -15.04 25.35
N TYR A 797 -22.43 -14.70 25.11
CA TYR A 797 -22.87 -13.59 24.24
C TYR A 797 -24.09 -12.88 24.80
N SER A 798 -24.45 -11.71 24.26
CA SER A 798 -25.71 -11.05 24.63
C SER A 798 -26.94 -11.84 24.14
N SER A 799 -26.80 -12.55 23.01
CA SER A 799 -27.77 -13.55 22.58
C SER A 799 -27.13 -14.61 21.68
N ILE A 800 -27.73 -15.80 21.67
CA ILE A 800 -27.39 -16.90 20.76
C ILE A 800 -28.62 -17.20 19.90
N THR A 801 -28.45 -17.22 18.58
CA THR A 801 -29.53 -17.43 17.60
C THR A 801 -29.33 -18.75 16.85
N GLY A 802 -30.42 -19.40 16.45
CA GLY A 802 -30.40 -20.65 15.69
C GLY A 802 -30.44 -21.92 16.54
N LEU A 803 -30.46 -21.80 17.87
CA LEU A 803 -30.60 -22.90 18.82
C LEU A 803 -31.87 -22.75 19.66
N THR A 804 -32.47 -23.88 20.03
CA THR A 804 -33.48 -23.93 21.09
C THR A 804 -32.79 -24.13 22.43
N ALA A 805 -33.20 -23.41 23.47
CA ALA A 805 -32.64 -23.57 24.80
C ALA A 805 -32.83 -25.01 25.31
N GLY A 806 -31.81 -25.56 25.95
CA GLY A 806 -31.76 -26.96 26.40
C GLY A 806 -30.59 -27.75 25.82
N ASP A 807 -30.74 -29.07 25.74
CA ASP A 807 -29.73 -29.98 25.19
C ASP A 807 -29.70 -29.90 23.65
N VAL A 808 -28.56 -29.48 23.12
CA VAL A 808 -28.29 -29.31 21.68
C VAL A 808 -27.20 -30.26 21.17
N THR A 809 -26.84 -31.29 21.93
CA THR A 809 -25.72 -32.21 21.62
C THR A 809 -25.81 -32.81 20.21
N SER A 810 -27.02 -33.10 19.73
CA SER A 810 -27.25 -33.69 18.40
C SER A 810 -26.77 -32.80 17.23
N LEU A 811 -26.59 -31.50 17.47
CA LEU A 811 -26.10 -30.51 16.49
C LEU A 811 -24.57 -30.42 16.43
N PHE A 812 -23.86 -31.19 17.27
CA PHE A 812 -22.40 -31.17 17.34
C PHE A 812 -21.78 -32.52 16.95
N ASN A 813 -20.63 -32.45 16.28
CA ASN A 813 -19.68 -33.55 16.22
C ASN A 813 -18.62 -33.30 17.28
N ILE A 814 -18.40 -34.27 18.16
CA ILE A 814 -17.47 -34.12 19.27
C ILE A 814 -16.24 -34.97 19.02
N THR A 815 -15.07 -34.35 19.11
CA THR A 815 -13.76 -34.98 18.93
C THR A 815 -12.81 -34.55 20.04
N GLY A 816 -11.73 -35.30 20.29
CA GLY A 816 -10.74 -34.94 21.31
C GLY A 816 -9.78 -36.07 21.65
N GLN A 817 -8.75 -35.77 22.43
CA GLN A 817 -7.79 -36.75 22.92
C GLN A 817 -8.31 -37.42 24.20
N TYR A 818 -9.09 -38.49 24.02
CA TYR A 818 -9.62 -39.30 25.12
C TYR A 818 -9.05 -40.71 25.06
N ALA A 819 -8.84 -41.35 26.21
CA ALA A 819 -8.44 -42.76 26.27
C ALA A 819 -9.59 -43.76 25.94
N GLY A 820 -10.72 -43.28 25.38
CA GLY A 820 -11.94 -44.02 25.03
C GLY A 820 -13.00 -43.10 24.39
N THR A 821 -14.23 -43.60 24.16
CA THR A 821 -15.34 -42.74 23.69
C THR A 821 -15.58 -41.61 24.69
N PRO A 822 -15.63 -40.33 24.26
CA PRO A 822 -15.88 -39.23 25.17
C PRO A 822 -17.25 -39.38 25.84
N LEU A 823 -17.27 -39.38 27.18
CA LEU A 823 -18.51 -39.24 27.95
C LEU A 823 -18.90 -37.76 28.00
N VAL A 824 -19.04 -37.10 26.83
CA VAL A 824 -19.82 -35.87 26.81
C VAL A 824 -21.25 -36.26 27.14
N GLN A 825 -21.74 -35.74 28.25
CA GLN A 825 -23.09 -36.02 28.73
C GLN A 825 -24.08 -35.17 27.94
N TYR A 826 -23.79 -33.89 27.79
CA TYR A 826 -24.59 -32.98 26.99
C TYR A 826 -23.81 -31.71 26.60
N ILE A 827 -24.29 -31.03 25.55
CA ILE A 827 -24.02 -29.63 25.27
C ILE A 827 -25.32 -28.87 25.51
N HIS A 828 -25.29 -27.91 26.42
CA HIS A 828 -26.45 -27.12 26.80
C HIS A 828 -26.35 -25.71 26.22
N ALA A 829 -27.44 -25.25 25.60
CA ALA A 829 -27.61 -23.88 25.15
C ALA A 829 -28.58 -23.14 26.07
N SER A 830 -28.16 -21.97 26.57
CA SER A 830 -29.05 -20.95 27.12
C SER A 830 -29.26 -19.83 26.09
N SER A 831 -29.98 -18.77 26.46
CA SER A 831 -30.12 -17.58 25.61
C SER A 831 -28.80 -16.87 25.35
N ASP A 832 -27.79 -17.06 26.21
CA ASP A 832 -26.57 -16.26 26.29
C ASP A 832 -25.28 -17.08 26.39
N ALA A 833 -25.33 -18.41 26.57
CA ALA A 833 -24.15 -19.24 26.75
C ALA A 833 -24.26 -20.63 26.12
N LEU A 834 -23.10 -21.18 25.75
CA LEU A 834 -22.93 -22.60 25.42
C LEU A 834 -22.00 -23.28 26.41
N GLN A 835 -22.45 -24.43 26.91
CA GLN A 835 -21.76 -25.21 27.91
C GLN A 835 -21.64 -26.66 27.47
N VAL A 836 -20.50 -27.28 27.75
CA VAL A 836 -20.29 -28.72 27.55
C VAL A 836 -20.06 -29.39 28.90
N ALA A 837 -20.80 -30.46 29.17
CA ALA A 837 -20.68 -31.27 30.37
C ALA A 837 -20.04 -32.61 30.03
N PHE A 838 -18.90 -32.92 30.64
CA PHE A 838 -18.21 -34.20 30.44
C PHE A 838 -17.34 -34.56 31.64
N ILE A 839 -16.90 -35.82 31.71
CA ILE A 839 -15.95 -36.28 32.73
C ILE A 839 -14.53 -36.17 32.14
N PRO A 840 -13.65 -35.31 32.68
CA PRO A 840 -12.26 -35.24 32.25
C PRO A 840 -11.55 -36.60 32.39
N VAL A 841 -10.69 -36.99 31.44
CA VAL A 841 -10.02 -38.30 31.44
C VAL A 841 -8.49 -38.12 31.58
N PRO A 842 -7.78 -38.93 32.38
CA PRO A 842 -6.31 -38.91 32.44
C PRO A 842 -5.68 -39.36 31.11
N GLU A 843 -4.58 -38.71 30.69
CA GLU A 843 -3.89 -39.08 29.45
C GLU A 843 -3.41 -40.56 29.44
N PRO A 844 -3.43 -41.26 28.28
CA PRO A 844 -3.18 -42.70 28.17
C PRO A 844 -1.84 -43.17 28.74
N ALA A 845 -0.82 -42.30 28.80
CA ALA A 845 0.52 -42.67 29.26
C ALA A 845 0.53 -43.21 30.70
N HIS A 846 -0.34 -42.71 31.58
CA HIS A 846 -0.35 -43.13 33.00
C HIS A 846 -0.97 -44.51 33.20
N VAL A 847 -2.01 -44.86 32.43
CA VAL A 847 -2.65 -46.19 32.48
C VAL A 847 -1.69 -47.25 31.93
N LEU A 848 -0.97 -46.93 30.86
CA LEU A 848 0.02 -47.82 30.27
C LEU A 848 1.27 -47.96 31.15
N LEU A 849 1.73 -46.88 31.79
CA LEU A 849 2.86 -46.92 32.73
C LEU A 849 2.50 -47.70 34.01
N MET A 850 1.29 -47.53 34.55
CA MET A 850 0.80 -48.34 35.68
C MET A 850 0.60 -49.81 35.30
N GLY A 851 0.10 -50.10 34.09
CA GLY A 851 0.02 -51.45 33.55
C GLY A 851 1.39 -52.11 33.43
N CYS A 852 2.37 -51.41 32.86
CA CYS A 852 3.75 -51.88 32.75
C CYS A 852 4.43 -52.04 34.13
N ALA A 853 4.16 -51.15 35.09
CA ALA A 853 4.67 -51.26 36.45
C ALA A 853 4.07 -52.45 37.21
N LEU A 854 2.78 -52.73 37.06
CA LEU A 854 2.11 -53.91 37.63
C LEU A 854 2.64 -55.21 37.02
N VAL A 855 2.84 -55.25 35.69
CA VAL A 855 3.47 -56.39 35.01
C VAL A 855 4.91 -56.55 35.49
N GLY A 856 5.67 -55.46 35.63
CA GLY A 856 7.02 -55.46 36.20
C GLY A 856 7.07 -56.01 37.63
N ILE A 857 6.14 -55.61 38.50
CA ILE A 857 6.01 -56.12 39.88
C ILE A 857 5.62 -57.60 39.90
N LEU A 858 4.71 -58.04 39.02
CA LEU A 858 4.30 -59.45 38.92
C LEU A 858 5.46 -60.33 38.40
N VAL A 859 6.23 -59.85 37.42
CA VAL A 859 7.44 -60.53 36.93
C VAL A 859 8.52 -60.58 38.01
N TRP A 860 8.70 -59.50 38.78
CA TRP A 860 9.63 -59.45 39.91
C TRP A 860 9.24 -60.39 41.05
N ARG A 861 7.94 -60.48 41.40
CA ARG A 861 7.43 -61.45 42.39
C ARG A 861 7.55 -62.90 41.90
N ARG A 862 7.41 -63.16 40.60
CA ARG A 862 7.69 -64.49 40.01
C ARG A 862 9.17 -64.86 40.11
N LYS A 863 10.10 -63.93 39.85
CA LYS A 863 11.55 -64.18 40.01
C LYS A 863 11.96 -64.44 41.46
N ARG A 864 11.33 -63.80 42.46
CA ARG A 864 11.62 -64.10 43.89
C ARG A 864 11.18 -65.49 44.34
N LYS A 865 10.16 -66.10 43.73
CA LYS A 865 9.76 -67.48 44.05
C LYS A 865 10.71 -68.55 43.50
N VAL A 866 11.62 -68.20 42.60
CA VAL A 866 12.57 -69.15 41.98
C VAL A 866 13.94 -69.17 42.67
N VAL A 867 14.18 -68.30 43.65
CA VAL A 867 15.50 -68.18 44.34
C VAL A 867 15.54 -68.84 45.73
N SER A 868 14.46 -69.44 46.22
CA SER A 868 14.41 -70.11 47.54
C SER A 868 14.32 -71.65 47.49
N ALA A 869 14.89 -72.29 46.47
CA ALA A 869 15.05 -73.75 46.47
C ALA A 869 16.41 -74.13 45.85
N THR A 870 17.49 -74.00 46.63
CA THR A 870 18.73 -74.82 46.62
C THR A 870 19.66 -74.29 47.71
N VAL A 871 19.61 -74.86 48.93
CA VAL A 871 20.76 -75.17 49.81
C VAL A 871 20.31 -76.26 50.81
N CYS A 872 21.10 -77.35 50.85
CA CYS A 872 20.96 -78.63 51.56
C CYS A 872 19.93 -79.63 51.03
#